data_AF-A0AAV1ATU4-F1
#
_entry.id   AF-A0AAV1ATU4-F1
#
_cell.length_a   1.000
_cell.length_b   1.000
_cell.length_c   1.000
_cell.angle_alpha   90.00
_cell.angle_beta   90.00
_cell.angle_gamma   90.00
#
_symmetry.space_group_name_H-M   'P 1'
#
loop_
_entity.id
_entity.type
_entity.pdbx_description
1 polymer ?
#
loop_
_entity_poly.entity_id
_entity_poly.type
_entity_poly.pdbx_seq_one_letter_code
_entity_poly.pdbx_strand_id
1 'polypeptide(L)'
;MGTASRQFKIMLRKNWLLKIRHPFVTAAEILLPAIVLMLLAAVRTRVDTQIHPAQSHIQKDMFVEVGKDTEETRMMIDVLSIKFPILKLVSIVYKDELELETYIRSDAYGTCNDIRNCSDPKIKGAVVFYEQGPQSFDYSIRLNHTWAFSGFPDVTTIMDTNGPFLNDLELGVSAVPTMQYSFSGFLTLQQMVDSFILFIAQQPELNSNAETVKLPLLGFNDTDSSLKVPWTQFNPTNIRIAPFPTREYTDDQFQAIVKKVMGILYLLGFLYPVSRLISYSVFEKEQKIKEGLYMMGLKDGIFHLSWFITYALQFAISSAVITACTMDNIFKYSDKTLVFAYFFIFGLSAIMLSFLISTFFKRAKTAVAVGTLSFLGAFFPYYTVNDEGVSVILKVLASLLSPTAFALGSVNFADYERAHVGLRWSNIWRESSGVNFSACLLMMILDTLLYCAIGLYFDKVLPREYGQQYPWNFIFKKDFWRKKKIVNNCSSSFKVKIAGSSSEPERNLLGQDTTNPAIEAISLDMKQQELDGRCIQIRNLHKVYDTKKGDCCAVNSLQLTLYENQILALLGHNGAGKSTTISMLVGLLPPTSGDALIFGKNIVSDIDEIRKVLGVCPQHDILFPELTVREHLELFAILKGVEEDTLENVIINMADEVGLADKINNVVRSLSGGMKRKLSLGIALVGNSKVIILDEPTSGMDPYSMRLTWQLIKKIKKGRIILLTTHSMDEADELGDRIAIMANGSLKCCGRLARKHSSRMLKIRS
;
A
#
# COMPACT_ATOMS: atom_id res chain seq x y z
N MET A 1 11.85 -10.42 -28.53
CA MET A 1 11.34 -9.69 -27.35
C MET A 1 11.39 -8.15 -27.44
N GLY A 2 12.16 -7.56 -28.38
CA GLY A 2 12.46 -6.11 -28.38
C GLY A 2 11.29 -5.13 -28.25
N THR A 3 10.21 -5.26 -29.03
CA THR A 3 9.15 -4.23 -29.08
C THR A 3 8.51 -3.91 -27.73
N ALA A 4 8.12 -4.93 -26.95
CA ALA A 4 7.52 -4.71 -25.63
C ALA A 4 8.51 -4.08 -24.62
N SER A 5 9.79 -4.49 -24.68
CA SER A 5 10.85 -3.89 -23.85
C SER A 5 11.10 -2.42 -24.20
N ARG A 6 11.03 -2.07 -25.49
CA ARG A 6 11.21 -0.70 -25.99
C ARG A 6 10.01 0.20 -25.64
N GLN A 7 8.78 -0.32 -25.79
CA GLN A 7 7.57 0.36 -25.30
C GLN A 7 7.62 0.62 -23.78
N PHE A 8 8.13 -0.34 -23.00
CA PHE A 8 8.33 -0.15 -21.56
C PHE A 8 9.44 0.87 -21.23
N LYS A 9 10.59 0.82 -21.91
CA LYS A 9 11.70 1.79 -21.78
C LYS A 9 11.24 3.23 -22.02
N ILE A 10 10.46 3.49 -23.09
CA ILE A 10 9.96 4.85 -23.38
C ILE A 10 8.87 5.30 -22.40
N MET A 11 8.01 4.39 -21.91
CA MET A 11 7.03 4.72 -20.86
C MET A 11 7.69 5.05 -19.50
N LEU A 12 8.78 4.37 -19.15
CA LEU A 12 9.62 4.78 -18.00
C LEU A 12 10.26 6.15 -18.22
N ARG A 13 10.85 6.41 -19.40
CA ARG A 13 11.42 7.72 -19.74
C ARG A 13 10.37 8.83 -19.69
N LYS A 14 9.14 8.59 -20.16
CA LYS A 14 7.99 9.50 -20.02
C LYS A 14 7.74 9.84 -18.54
N ASN A 15 7.56 8.82 -17.70
CA ASN A 15 7.32 9.00 -16.26
C ASN A 15 8.47 9.76 -15.56
N TRP A 16 9.72 9.47 -15.92
CA TRP A 16 10.91 10.11 -15.37
C TRP A 16 11.01 11.60 -15.75
N LEU A 17 10.72 11.95 -17.01
CA LEU A 17 10.66 13.34 -17.48
C LEU A 17 9.59 14.15 -16.76
N LEU A 18 8.41 13.57 -16.49
CA LEU A 18 7.34 14.22 -15.72
C LEU A 18 7.79 14.54 -14.28
N LYS A 19 8.63 13.69 -13.65
CA LYS A 19 9.18 13.92 -12.31
C LYS A 19 10.30 14.96 -12.29
N ILE A 20 11.20 14.94 -13.28
CA ILE A 20 12.30 15.92 -13.40
C ILE A 20 11.77 17.34 -13.63
N ARG A 21 10.71 17.51 -14.43
CA ARG A 21 10.15 18.83 -14.77
C ARG A 21 9.43 19.53 -13.61
N HIS A 22 9.20 18.83 -12.50
CA HIS A 22 8.65 19.39 -11.26
C HIS A 22 9.55 19.05 -10.05
N PRO A 23 10.80 19.55 -10.01
CA PRO A 23 11.81 19.10 -9.05
C PRO A 23 11.41 19.37 -7.60
N PHE A 24 10.81 20.54 -7.32
CA PHE A 24 10.29 20.88 -5.98
C PHE A 24 9.17 19.95 -5.52
N VAL A 25 8.31 19.48 -6.43
CA VAL A 25 7.20 18.57 -6.10
C VAL A 25 7.73 17.17 -5.86
N THR A 26 8.60 16.67 -6.74
CA THR A 26 9.26 15.37 -6.57
C THR A 26 10.13 15.35 -5.29
N ALA A 27 10.84 16.43 -4.98
CA ALA A 27 11.57 16.59 -3.74
C ALA A 27 10.64 16.60 -2.51
N ALA A 28 9.51 17.31 -2.55
CA ALA A 28 8.52 17.28 -1.47
C ALA A 28 7.92 15.88 -1.27
N GLU A 29 7.63 15.15 -2.35
CA GLU A 29 7.13 13.76 -2.27
C GLU A 29 8.18 12.77 -1.72
N ILE A 30 9.48 13.07 -1.79
CA ILE A 30 10.56 12.23 -1.22
C ILE A 30 10.90 12.65 0.22
N LEU A 31 11.00 13.96 0.47
CA LEU A 31 11.52 14.53 1.70
C LEU A 31 10.46 14.76 2.78
N LEU A 32 9.18 15.00 2.46
CA LEU A 32 8.18 15.26 3.49
C LEU A 32 8.07 14.12 4.52
N PRO A 33 8.06 12.82 4.14
CA PRO A 33 8.12 11.73 5.11
C PRO A 33 9.35 11.77 6.02
N ALA A 34 10.52 12.09 5.47
CA ALA A 34 11.76 12.20 6.23
C ALA A 34 11.77 13.42 7.15
N ILE A 35 11.21 14.56 6.73
CA ILE A 35 11.06 15.78 7.53
C ILE A 35 10.16 15.52 8.76
N VAL A 36 9.06 14.78 8.59
CA VAL A 36 8.17 14.43 9.72
C VAL A 36 8.88 13.53 10.74
N LEU A 37 9.79 12.65 10.31
CA LEU A 37 10.61 11.83 11.21
C LEU A 37 11.81 12.58 11.80
N MET A 38 12.38 13.55 11.07
CA MET A 38 13.38 14.49 11.58
C MET A 38 12.81 15.35 12.74
N LEU A 39 11.50 15.63 12.75
CA LEU A 39 10.85 16.26 13.90
C LEU A 39 10.86 15.35 15.15
N LEU A 40 10.64 14.05 15.01
CA LEU A 40 10.81 13.10 16.13
C LEU A 40 12.27 13.01 16.59
N ALA A 41 13.24 12.98 15.67
CA ALA A 41 14.66 13.02 16.02
C ALA A 41 15.05 14.34 16.73
N ALA A 42 14.46 15.48 16.35
CA ALA A 42 14.65 16.76 17.03
C ALA A 42 13.95 16.82 18.41
N VAL A 43 12.87 16.07 18.62
CA VAL A 43 12.29 15.86 19.97
C VAL A 43 13.20 14.96 20.80
N ARG A 44 13.81 13.91 20.21
CA ARG A 44 14.78 13.04 20.90
C ARG A 44 15.94 13.83 21.49
N THR A 45 16.54 14.75 20.74
CA THR A 45 17.64 15.60 21.24
C THR A 45 17.24 16.62 22.32
N ARG A 46 15.97 16.61 22.77
CA ARG A 46 15.44 17.44 23.86
C ARG A 46 14.81 16.64 25.01
N VAL A 47 14.81 15.31 24.93
CA VAL A 47 14.27 14.42 25.98
C VAL A 47 15.41 13.55 26.46
N ASP A 48 16.07 14.01 27.53
CA ASP A 48 17.14 13.29 28.21
C ASP A 48 16.65 11.92 28.69
N THR A 49 17.42 10.87 28.40
CA THR A 49 17.19 9.55 28.98
C THR A 49 17.45 9.62 30.48
N GLN A 50 16.41 9.46 31.31
CA GLN A 50 16.61 9.29 32.74
C GLN A 50 17.16 7.88 33.00
N ILE A 51 18.49 7.81 33.03
CA ILE A 51 19.20 6.72 33.69
C ILE A 51 18.86 6.87 35.17
N HIS A 52 18.05 5.97 35.71
CA HIS A 52 17.87 5.87 37.14
C HIS A 52 19.04 5.03 37.66
N PRO A 53 20.08 5.63 38.27
CA PRO A 53 21.15 4.85 38.86
C PRO A 53 20.53 3.93 39.90
N ALA A 54 21.10 2.73 40.09
CA ALA A 54 20.61 1.79 41.10
C ALA A 54 20.50 2.48 42.46
N GLN A 55 19.27 2.79 42.89
CA GLN A 55 19.03 3.59 44.09
C GLN A 55 19.24 2.74 45.33
N SER A 56 20.49 2.67 45.78
CA SER A 56 20.82 2.31 47.15
C SER A 56 20.27 3.38 48.10
N HIS A 57 19.00 3.24 48.50
CA HIS A 57 18.50 3.84 49.73
C HIS A 57 19.08 3.07 50.94
N ILE A 58 20.39 3.23 51.07
CA ILE A 58 21.23 2.75 52.16
C ILE A 58 21.83 4.01 52.78
N GLN A 59 21.28 4.42 53.92
CA GLN A 59 22.14 4.96 54.97
C GLN A 59 22.83 3.76 55.64
N LYS A 60 24.00 3.97 56.23
CA LYS A 60 24.96 2.93 56.62
C LYS A 60 24.36 1.71 57.37
N ASP A 61 25.03 0.56 57.18
CA ASP A 61 25.00 -0.64 58.03
C ASP A 61 23.77 -1.58 57.81
N MET A 62 23.56 -2.12 56.59
CA MET A 62 22.21 -2.62 56.14
C MET A 62 22.05 -3.63 54.95
N PHE A 63 22.61 -4.86 54.89
CA PHE A 63 22.23 -5.88 53.87
C PHE A 63 20.85 -6.52 54.25
N VAL A 64 20.60 -7.82 54.03
CA VAL A 64 19.37 -8.52 54.52
C VAL A 64 19.72 -9.87 55.15
N GLU A 65 19.90 -9.80 56.45
CA GLU A 65 20.72 -10.65 57.28
C GLU A 65 19.84 -11.19 58.42
N VAL A 66 19.69 -12.52 58.54
CA VAL A 66 18.97 -13.15 59.68
C VAL A 66 19.88 -13.11 60.91
N GLY A 67 20.14 -11.88 61.35
CA GLY A 67 21.15 -11.43 62.29
C GLY A 67 22.57 -11.74 61.84
N LYS A 68 23.48 -10.86 62.27
CA LYS A 68 24.92 -11.04 62.20
C LYS A 68 25.26 -12.44 62.67
N ASP A 69 26.22 -13.12 62.04
CA ASP A 69 26.51 -14.54 62.33
C ASP A 69 27.05 -14.74 63.76
N THR A 70 26.10 -14.91 64.68
CA THR A 70 26.26 -14.86 66.14
C THR A 70 25.47 -15.99 66.77
N GLU A 71 25.86 -16.38 67.99
CA GLU A 71 25.22 -17.52 68.65
C GLU A 71 23.75 -17.26 68.99
N GLU A 72 23.38 -16.00 69.30
CA GLU A 72 21.99 -15.59 69.55
C GLU A 72 21.08 -15.82 68.34
N THR A 73 21.51 -15.50 67.12
CA THR A 73 20.62 -15.61 65.95
C THR A 73 20.62 -17.01 65.33
N ARG A 74 21.70 -17.77 65.53
CA ARG A 74 21.68 -19.23 65.36
C ARG A 74 20.73 -19.89 66.38
N MET A 75 20.75 -19.43 67.63
CA MET A 75 19.82 -19.87 68.69
C MET A 75 18.38 -19.46 68.38
N MET A 76 18.14 -18.30 67.76
CA MET A 76 16.82 -17.92 67.23
C MET A 76 16.33 -18.94 66.20
N ILE A 77 17.13 -19.23 65.19
CA ILE A 77 16.77 -20.22 64.14
C ILE A 77 16.51 -21.60 64.77
N ASP A 78 17.34 -22.04 65.72
CA ASP A 78 17.20 -23.34 66.35
C ASP A 78 15.98 -23.42 67.28
N VAL A 79 15.74 -22.43 68.15
CA VAL A 79 14.54 -22.36 69.01
C VAL A 79 13.27 -22.29 68.17
N LEU A 80 13.26 -21.50 67.10
CA LEU A 80 12.11 -21.42 66.19
C LEU A 80 11.92 -22.69 65.37
N SER A 81 12.99 -23.43 65.04
CA SER A 81 12.90 -24.72 64.33
C SER A 81 12.16 -25.80 65.12
N ILE A 82 12.11 -25.70 66.46
CA ILE A 82 11.32 -26.61 67.32
C ILE A 82 9.82 -26.55 66.96
N LYS A 83 9.32 -25.35 66.61
CA LYS A 83 7.92 -25.11 66.23
C LYS A 83 7.71 -25.17 64.71
N PHE A 84 8.73 -24.82 63.93
CA PHE A 84 8.68 -24.71 62.47
C PHE A 84 9.95 -25.30 61.82
N PRO A 85 10.10 -26.64 61.78
CA PRO A 85 11.36 -27.30 61.40
C PRO A 85 11.84 -27.01 59.96
N ILE A 86 10.95 -26.52 59.10
CA ILE A 86 11.27 -26.12 57.73
C ILE A 86 12.24 -24.92 57.69
N LEU A 87 12.25 -24.02 58.68
CA LEU A 87 13.13 -22.85 58.62
C LEU A 87 14.61 -23.24 58.58
N LYS A 88 15.03 -24.25 59.33
CA LYS A 88 16.44 -24.72 59.35
C LYS A 88 16.93 -25.28 58.00
N LEU A 89 16.04 -25.48 57.03
CA LEU A 89 16.34 -25.88 55.64
C LEU A 89 16.20 -24.73 54.62
N VAL A 90 15.72 -23.56 55.04
CA VAL A 90 15.35 -22.42 54.16
C VAL A 90 16.01 -21.11 54.59
N SER A 91 16.42 -20.98 55.86
CA SER A 91 17.22 -19.85 56.36
C SER A 91 18.68 -20.01 55.94
N ILE A 92 19.19 -19.06 55.16
CA ILE A 92 20.62 -18.85 54.97
C ILE A 92 21.01 -17.63 55.81
N VAL A 93 22.02 -17.80 56.67
CA VAL A 93 22.63 -16.70 57.44
C VAL A 93 23.77 -16.14 56.61
N TYR A 94 23.84 -14.81 56.53
CA TYR A 94 24.94 -14.05 55.93
C TYR A 94 25.61 -13.24 57.04
N LYS A 95 26.88 -12.89 56.87
CA LYS A 95 27.74 -12.50 57.99
C LYS A 95 27.53 -11.07 58.52
N ASP A 96 27.24 -10.11 57.64
CA ASP A 96 27.20 -8.67 57.94
C ASP A 96 26.11 -7.95 57.12
N GLU A 97 26.04 -6.62 57.06
CA GLU A 97 26.90 -5.67 56.28
C GLU A 97 26.25 -5.48 54.76
N LEU A 98 26.84 -6.00 52.56
CA LEU A 98 27.81 -6.69 51.58
C LEU A 98 27.68 -8.18 51.21
N GLU A 99 27.82 -9.18 52.08
CA GLU A 99 27.94 -10.59 51.64
C GLU A 99 26.70 -11.04 50.84
N LEU A 100 25.51 -10.74 51.36
CA LEU A 100 24.25 -10.92 50.63
C LEU A 100 24.20 -10.09 49.33
N GLU A 101 24.61 -8.81 49.34
CA GLU A 101 24.63 -8.01 48.11
C GLU A 101 25.55 -8.61 47.04
N THR A 102 26.69 -9.16 47.47
CA THR A 102 27.69 -9.79 46.60
C THR A 102 27.13 -11.09 46.03
N TYR A 103 26.41 -11.87 46.84
CA TYR A 103 25.64 -13.03 46.38
C TYR A 103 24.56 -12.64 45.36
N ILE A 104 23.70 -11.65 45.64
CA ILE A 104 22.64 -11.16 44.75
C ILE A 104 23.20 -10.58 43.43
N ARG A 105 24.39 -9.96 43.48
CA ARG A 105 25.11 -9.43 42.30
C ARG A 105 25.89 -10.50 41.54
N SER A 106 26.08 -11.70 42.10
CA SER A 106 26.83 -12.78 41.44
C SER A 106 26.02 -13.48 40.36
N ASP A 107 26.70 -14.02 39.35
CA ASP A 107 26.08 -14.85 38.31
C ASP A 107 25.54 -16.19 38.83
N ALA A 108 25.88 -16.58 40.07
CA ALA A 108 25.37 -17.78 40.73
C ALA A 108 23.94 -17.59 41.30
N TYR A 109 23.48 -16.35 41.49
CA TYR A 109 22.23 -16.06 42.21
C TYR A 109 21.00 -16.75 41.60
N GLY A 110 20.49 -17.78 42.26
CA GLY A 110 19.34 -18.52 41.78
C GLY A 110 19.62 -19.50 40.65
N THR A 111 20.88 -19.90 40.46
CA THR A 111 21.25 -20.97 39.54
C THR A 111 20.99 -22.33 40.19
N CYS A 112 20.41 -23.25 39.43
CA CYS A 112 20.23 -24.64 39.83
C CYS A 112 20.77 -25.52 38.71
N ASN A 113 21.69 -26.43 39.04
CA ASN A 113 22.15 -27.46 38.10
C ASN A 113 21.01 -28.43 37.76
N ASP A 114 21.07 -29.08 36.59
CA ASP A 114 20.01 -29.95 36.05
C ASP A 114 19.52 -31.05 37.02
N ILE A 115 20.37 -31.45 37.95
CA ILE A 115 20.11 -32.48 38.97
C ILE A 115 19.40 -31.89 40.22
N ARG A 116 18.62 -30.81 40.06
CA ARG A 116 17.76 -30.14 41.07
C ARG A 116 18.43 -29.70 42.39
N ASN A 117 19.74 -29.84 42.51
CA ASN A 117 20.48 -29.48 43.72
C ASN A 117 20.84 -27.99 43.67
N CYS A 118 19.91 -27.14 44.09
CA CYS A 118 20.08 -25.68 44.14
C CYS A 118 20.95 -25.30 45.35
N SER A 119 22.27 -25.26 45.16
CA SER A 119 23.21 -24.69 46.14
C SER A 119 22.96 -23.19 46.39
N ASP A 120 22.45 -22.50 45.37
CA ASP A 120 22.35 -21.05 45.31
C ASP A 120 20.88 -20.63 45.08
N PRO A 121 20.00 -20.64 46.11
CA PRO A 121 18.57 -20.38 45.96
C PRO A 121 18.22 -18.89 45.79
N LYS A 122 17.11 -18.62 45.07
CA LYS A 122 16.52 -17.26 44.95
C LYS A 122 15.82 -16.86 46.25
N ILE A 123 16.17 -15.69 46.78
CA ILE A 123 15.65 -15.19 48.05
C ILE A 123 14.30 -14.52 47.82
N LYS A 124 13.25 -15.00 48.51
CA LYS A 124 11.87 -14.50 48.41
C LYS A 124 11.52 -13.39 49.41
N GLY A 125 12.35 -13.23 50.42
CA GLY A 125 12.22 -12.24 51.47
C GLY A 125 13.19 -12.60 52.59
N ALA A 126 13.62 -11.61 53.35
CA ALA A 126 14.51 -11.80 54.49
C ALA A 126 14.30 -10.68 55.52
N VAL A 127 14.79 -10.92 56.72
CA VAL A 127 14.83 -9.94 57.82
C VAL A 127 16.23 -9.32 57.85
N VAL A 128 16.37 -8.08 58.32
CA VAL A 128 17.63 -7.45 58.73
C VAL A 128 17.52 -7.15 60.21
N PHE A 129 18.58 -7.34 60.99
CA PHE A 129 18.70 -6.74 62.32
C PHE A 129 19.78 -5.65 62.28
N TYR A 130 19.47 -4.48 62.83
CA TYR A 130 20.38 -3.32 62.87
C TYR A 130 20.99 -3.14 64.26
N GLU A 131 20.18 -3.38 65.29
CA GLU A 131 20.63 -3.56 66.66
C GLU A 131 20.03 -4.85 67.21
N GLN A 132 20.83 -5.59 67.98
CA GLN A 132 20.45 -6.84 68.62
C GLN A 132 21.16 -6.89 69.99
N GLY A 133 20.40 -7.01 71.07
CA GLY A 133 20.95 -7.08 72.42
C GLY A 133 19.87 -7.14 73.51
N PRO A 134 20.27 -7.22 74.79
CA PRO A 134 19.36 -7.55 75.90
C PRO A 134 18.34 -6.46 76.27
N GLN A 135 18.27 -5.33 75.55
CA GLN A 135 17.29 -4.25 75.78
C GLN A 135 16.78 -3.56 74.50
N SER A 136 17.27 -3.92 73.30
CA SER A 136 16.77 -3.36 72.03
C SER A 136 16.89 -4.35 70.87
N PHE A 137 15.89 -4.29 69.98
CA PHE A 137 15.90 -4.89 68.65
C PHE A 137 15.35 -3.84 67.66
N ASP A 138 16.18 -3.32 66.76
CA ASP A 138 15.73 -2.56 65.57
C ASP A 138 15.91 -3.48 64.36
N TYR A 139 14.82 -3.75 63.64
CA TYR A 139 14.82 -4.70 62.55
C TYR A 139 13.96 -4.23 61.37
N SER A 140 14.23 -4.78 60.19
CA SER A 140 13.35 -4.59 59.02
C SER A 140 13.06 -5.87 58.29
N ILE A 141 11.90 -5.94 57.65
CA ILE A 141 11.55 -7.02 56.74
C ILE A 141 11.66 -6.47 55.32
N ARG A 142 12.50 -7.11 54.49
CA ARG A 142 12.59 -6.83 53.04
C ARG A 142 12.00 -8.00 52.28
N LEU A 143 10.84 -7.78 51.68
CA LEU A 143 10.19 -8.77 50.82
C LEU A 143 10.69 -8.63 49.38
N ASN A 144 10.89 -9.76 48.69
CA ASN A 144 11.02 -9.77 47.24
C ASN A 144 9.60 -9.64 46.64
N HIS A 145 9.09 -8.42 46.67
CA HIS A 145 7.78 -8.03 46.18
C HIS A 145 7.93 -6.92 45.15
N THR A 146 7.45 -7.15 43.94
CA THR A 146 7.41 -6.15 42.87
C THR A 146 6.24 -5.19 43.10
N TRP A 147 6.37 -4.30 44.09
CA TRP A 147 5.55 -3.09 44.22
C TRP A 147 5.92 -2.08 43.12
N ALA A 148 5.57 -2.44 41.88
CA ALA A 148 5.42 -1.51 40.77
C ALA A 148 3.97 -1.00 40.72
N PHE A 149 3.76 0.11 40.01
CA PHE A 149 2.42 0.69 39.90
C PHE A 149 1.49 -0.14 39.02
N SER A 150 0.19 -0.08 39.37
CA SER A 150 -0.96 -0.29 38.49
C SER A 150 -1.12 -1.67 37.80
N GLY A 151 -1.72 -2.60 38.54
CA GLY A 151 -2.82 -3.51 38.15
C GLY A 151 -2.77 -4.35 36.86
N PHE A 152 -2.90 -5.67 37.02
CA PHE A 152 -3.89 -6.50 36.29
C PHE A 152 -4.15 -7.86 37.00
N PRO A 153 -5.15 -8.68 36.58
CA PRO A 153 -5.58 -9.86 37.32
C PRO A 153 -5.34 -11.21 36.60
N ASP A 154 -4.17 -11.81 36.80
CA ASP A 154 -4.05 -13.28 36.84
C ASP A 154 -2.91 -13.68 37.80
N VAL A 155 -3.08 -14.79 38.52
CA VAL A 155 -2.20 -15.18 39.65
C VAL A 155 -1.23 -16.31 39.24
N THR A 156 -1.41 -16.88 38.05
CA THR A 156 -0.73 -18.11 37.62
C THR A 156 0.67 -17.90 37.01
N THR A 157 1.00 -16.69 36.55
CA THR A 157 2.27 -16.36 35.87
C THR A 157 3.39 -15.86 36.78
N ILE A 158 3.11 -15.51 38.03
CA ILE A 158 4.03 -14.83 38.97
C ILE A 158 5.16 -15.74 39.49
N MET A 159 5.17 -17.04 39.15
CA MET A 159 6.03 -18.06 39.77
C MET A 159 7.06 -18.72 38.84
N ASP A 160 7.27 -18.24 37.61
CA ASP A 160 8.41 -18.67 36.77
C ASP A 160 9.36 -17.50 36.45
N THR A 161 10.63 -17.67 36.82
CA THR A 161 11.70 -16.67 36.63
C THR A 161 12.59 -16.97 35.42
N ASN A 162 12.18 -17.91 34.57
CA ASN A 162 12.84 -18.26 33.31
C ASN A 162 12.12 -17.67 32.07
N GLY A 163 11.07 -16.87 32.27
CA GLY A 163 10.35 -16.17 31.21
C GLY A 163 11.14 -14.98 30.63
N PRO A 164 11.25 -14.82 29.29
CA PRO A 164 11.98 -13.72 28.67
C PRO A 164 11.13 -12.45 28.49
N PHE A 165 11.57 -11.34 29.09
CA PHE A 165 11.26 -9.94 28.73
C PHE A 165 9.79 -9.58 28.40
N LEU A 166 9.06 -9.05 29.39
CA LEU A 166 8.04 -8.02 29.15
C LEU A 166 8.14 -6.91 30.22
N ASN A 167 7.44 -5.78 30.02
CA ASN A 167 7.68 -4.51 30.73
C ASN A 167 6.35 -3.85 31.08
N ASP A 168 5.66 -4.45 32.06
CA ASP A 168 4.23 -4.29 32.31
C ASP A 168 3.94 -2.99 33.09
N LEU A 169 4.08 -1.86 32.40
CA LEU A 169 3.85 -0.50 32.89
C LEU A 169 2.64 0.19 32.23
N GLU A 170 1.81 -0.57 31.54
CA GLU A 170 0.53 -0.12 30.98
C GLU A 170 -0.61 -1.02 31.48
N LEU A 171 -1.32 -0.62 32.55
CA LEU A 171 -2.79 -0.80 32.75
C LEU A 171 -3.23 -0.23 34.11
N GLY A 172 -4.53 0.06 34.30
CA GLY A 172 -5.03 1.00 35.32
C GLY A 172 -5.19 0.48 36.76
N VAL A 173 -5.30 1.41 37.71
CA VAL A 173 -5.45 1.16 39.17
C VAL A 173 -6.81 0.56 39.55
N SER A 174 -6.82 -0.42 40.47
CA SER A 174 -7.99 -0.76 41.29
C SER A 174 -7.58 -1.29 42.68
N ALA A 175 -8.51 -1.28 43.65
CA ALA A 175 -8.22 -1.30 45.09
C ALA A 175 -8.13 -2.72 45.72
N VAL A 176 -7.07 -3.47 45.38
CA VAL A 176 -6.75 -4.79 45.96
C VAL A 176 -5.63 -4.84 47.05
N PRO A 177 -4.72 -3.84 47.26
CA PRO A 177 -3.51 -4.02 48.07
C PRO A 177 -3.68 -4.67 49.45
N THR A 178 -4.67 -4.22 50.24
CA THR A 178 -4.80 -4.60 51.66
C THR A 178 -5.12 -6.07 51.88
N MET A 179 -5.78 -6.73 50.92
CA MET A 179 -6.15 -8.15 51.03
C MET A 179 -5.01 -9.09 50.62
N GLN A 180 -4.21 -8.74 49.61
CA GLN A 180 -3.03 -9.54 49.27
C GLN A 180 -1.93 -9.44 50.34
N TYR A 181 -1.86 -8.32 51.05
CA TYR A 181 -0.93 -8.12 52.16
C TYR A 181 -1.11 -9.15 53.28
N SER A 182 -2.35 -9.46 53.67
CA SER A 182 -2.65 -10.41 54.76
C SER A 182 -2.45 -11.89 54.38
N PHE A 183 -2.65 -12.27 53.11
CA PHE A 183 -2.46 -13.65 52.65
C PHE A 183 -1.02 -14.01 52.24
N SER A 184 -0.10 -13.05 52.23
CA SER A 184 1.29 -13.21 51.76
C SER A 184 2.22 -14.04 52.65
N GLY A 185 1.80 -14.38 53.88
CA GLY A 185 2.68 -14.95 54.91
C GLY A 185 3.60 -13.94 55.62
N PHE A 186 3.61 -12.67 55.19
CA PHE A 186 4.33 -11.57 55.85
C PHE A 186 3.93 -11.45 57.33
N LEU A 187 2.62 -11.42 57.59
CA LEU A 187 2.07 -11.18 58.93
C LEU A 187 2.48 -12.29 59.92
N THR A 188 2.58 -13.54 59.45
CA THR A 188 3.10 -14.67 60.22
C THR A 188 4.62 -14.60 60.44
N LEU A 189 5.40 -14.08 59.49
CA LEU A 189 6.85 -13.90 59.69
C LEU A 189 7.14 -12.79 60.70
N GLN A 190 6.43 -11.66 60.63
CA GLN A 190 6.55 -10.58 61.59
C GLN A 190 6.15 -11.04 62.99
N GLN A 191 4.96 -11.64 63.15
CA GLN A 191 4.50 -12.22 64.42
C GLN A 191 5.47 -13.26 65.00
N MET A 192 6.21 -13.98 64.15
CA MET A 192 7.20 -14.97 64.56
C MET A 192 8.48 -14.34 65.12
N VAL A 193 8.97 -13.26 64.50
CA VAL A 193 10.10 -12.46 65.04
C VAL A 193 9.68 -11.75 66.33
N ASP A 194 8.51 -11.11 66.35
CA ASP A 194 7.96 -10.45 67.55
C ASP A 194 7.77 -11.46 68.70
N SER A 195 7.29 -12.68 68.42
CA SER A 195 7.17 -13.77 69.41
C SER A 195 8.52 -14.25 69.94
N PHE A 196 9.57 -14.22 69.13
CA PHE A 196 10.92 -14.57 69.59
C PHE A 196 11.52 -13.47 70.49
N ILE A 197 11.38 -12.20 70.08
CA ILE A 197 11.81 -11.05 70.89
C ILE A 197 11.12 -11.08 72.27
N LEU A 198 9.80 -11.36 72.30
CA LEU A 198 9.05 -11.53 73.55
C LEU A 198 9.48 -12.75 74.37
N PHE A 199 9.98 -13.83 73.75
CA PHE A 199 10.50 -15.00 74.44
C PHE A 199 11.88 -14.74 75.07
N ILE A 200 12.77 -14.02 74.36
CA ILE A 200 14.06 -13.57 74.92
C ILE A 200 13.84 -12.59 76.08
N ALA A 201 12.95 -11.62 75.90
CA ALA A 201 12.59 -10.64 76.93
C ALA A 201 11.97 -11.24 78.22
N GLN A 202 11.55 -12.51 78.19
CA GLN A 202 11.02 -13.23 79.34
C GLN A 202 12.08 -14.03 80.13
N GLN A 203 13.33 -14.10 79.64
CA GLN A 203 14.42 -14.73 80.40
C GLN A 203 15.07 -13.71 81.35
N PRO A 204 15.09 -13.96 82.68
CA PRO A 204 15.76 -13.07 83.62
C PRO A 204 17.28 -13.18 83.49
N GLU A 205 18.00 -12.07 83.75
CA GLU A 205 19.47 -11.99 83.72
C GLU A 205 20.13 -12.90 84.79
N LEU A 206 20.38 -14.16 84.42
CA LEU A 206 21.22 -15.08 85.20
C LEU A 206 22.69 -14.71 85.02
N ASN A 207 23.14 -13.76 85.83
CA ASN A 207 24.53 -13.28 85.83
C ASN A 207 25.54 -14.43 86.07
N SER A 208 26.44 -14.61 85.10
CA SER A 208 27.77 -15.22 85.23
C SER A 208 27.88 -16.48 86.10
N ASN A 209 27.68 -17.65 85.51
CA ASN A 209 28.76 -18.64 85.32
C ASN A 209 28.32 -19.77 84.37
N ALA A 210 29.28 -20.41 83.71
CA ALA A 210 28.99 -21.35 82.63
C ALA A 210 28.55 -22.73 83.13
N GLU A 211 27.38 -23.21 82.68
CA GLU A 211 27.15 -24.63 82.39
C GLU A 211 26.00 -24.81 81.38
N THR A 212 25.92 -25.99 80.76
CA THR A 212 25.15 -26.21 79.51
C THR A 212 23.62 -26.16 79.68
N VAL A 213 22.95 -25.38 78.83
CA VAL A 213 21.49 -25.40 78.67
C VAL A 213 21.01 -26.79 78.21
N LYS A 214 20.00 -27.34 78.89
CA LYS A 214 19.22 -28.51 78.45
C LYS A 214 17.75 -28.13 78.37
N LEU A 215 17.07 -28.64 77.34
CA LEU A 215 15.63 -28.41 77.13
C LEU A 215 14.77 -29.09 78.23
N PRO A 216 13.58 -28.54 78.54
CA PRO A 216 12.81 -28.92 79.72
C PRO A 216 12.06 -30.26 79.57
N LEU A 217 11.84 -30.92 80.70
CA LEU A 217 10.88 -32.02 80.86
C LEU A 217 9.87 -31.70 81.96
N LEU A 218 8.69 -32.33 81.85
CA LEU A 218 7.46 -32.04 82.58
C LEU A 218 7.57 -32.19 84.10
N GLY A 219 7.00 -31.24 84.85
CA GLY A 219 6.76 -31.36 86.30
C GLY A 219 6.03 -30.12 86.86
N PHE A 220 4.87 -30.33 87.50
CA PHE A 220 4.09 -29.26 88.17
C PHE A 220 4.57 -29.05 89.62
N ASN A 221 4.64 -27.79 90.07
CA ASN A 221 3.74 -27.27 91.13
C ASN A 221 3.98 -25.78 91.43
N ASP A 222 2.95 -25.15 92.00
CA ASP A 222 2.77 -23.74 92.41
C ASP A 222 3.91 -23.20 93.33
N THR A 223 4.11 -21.89 93.53
CA THR A 223 3.14 -20.78 93.75
C THR A 223 3.60 -19.39 93.28
N ASP A 224 2.69 -18.42 93.30
CA ASP A 224 2.87 -17.02 92.90
C ASP A 224 4.10 -16.29 93.48
N SER A 225 4.79 -15.54 92.60
CA SER A 225 5.50 -14.31 92.98
C SER A 225 5.38 -13.26 91.87
N SER A 226 4.36 -12.41 91.93
CA SER A 226 4.04 -11.42 90.88
C SER A 226 4.97 -10.20 90.88
N LEU A 227 6.23 -10.38 90.47
CA LEU A 227 7.19 -9.29 90.26
C LEU A 227 6.98 -8.65 88.89
N LYS A 228 6.34 -7.47 88.88
CA LYS A 228 6.04 -6.69 87.66
C LYS A 228 7.30 -6.04 87.10
N VAL A 229 8.00 -6.73 86.20
CA VAL A 229 8.86 -6.06 85.21
C VAL A 229 7.94 -5.23 84.28
N PRO A 230 8.27 -3.96 83.97
CA PRO A 230 7.48 -3.18 83.02
C PRO A 230 7.60 -3.75 81.61
N TRP A 231 6.46 -4.10 81.00
CA TRP A 231 6.38 -4.52 79.58
C TRP A 231 6.85 -3.42 78.59
N THR A 232 7.13 -2.22 79.10
CA THR A 232 7.52 -1.02 78.34
C THR A 232 9.01 -0.89 78.06
N GLN A 233 9.86 -1.87 78.46
CA GLN A 233 11.30 -1.86 78.17
C GLN A 233 11.73 -2.80 77.02
N PHE A 234 10.82 -3.65 76.52
CA PHE A 234 11.07 -4.52 75.36
C PHE A 234 10.03 -4.24 74.26
N ASN A 235 10.15 -3.07 73.64
CA ASN A 235 9.47 -2.75 72.38
C ASN A 235 10.48 -2.83 71.23
N PRO A 236 10.12 -3.37 70.05
CA PRO A 236 10.93 -3.16 68.85
C PRO A 236 10.99 -1.66 68.57
N THR A 237 12.20 -1.08 68.57
CA THR A 237 12.40 0.38 68.66
C THR A 237 12.02 1.09 67.36
N ASN A 238 12.28 0.43 66.23
CA ASN A 238 11.61 0.66 64.95
C ASN A 238 11.29 -0.70 64.30
N ILE A 239 10.22 -0.73 63.51
CA ILE A 239 9.99 -1.78 62.51
C ILE A 239 9.92 -1.08 61.16
N ARG A 240 10.81 -1.45 60.24
CA ARG A 240 10.88 -0.83 58.90
C ARG A 240 10.49 -1.83 57.82
N ILE A 241 9.78 -1.38 56.81
CA ILE A 241 9.50 -2.13 55.58
C ILE A 241 10.32 -1.48 54.47
N ALA A 242 11.12 -2.26 53.75
CA ALA A 242 11.94 -1.77 52.64
C ALA A 242 11.81 -2.68 51.41
N PRO A 243 11.82 -2.10 50.19
CA PRO A 243 11.81 -2.88 48.96
C PRO A 243 13.13 -3.64 48.76
N PHE A 244 13.10 -4.68 47.93
CA PHE A 244 14.30 -5.39 47.49
C PHE A 244 15.06 -4.53 46.46
N PRO A 245 16.40 -4.53 46.43
CA PRO A 245 17.17 -3.74 45.47
C PRO A 245 16.88 -4.16 44.02
N THR A 246 16.45 -3.20 43.19
CA THR A 246 16.31 -3.36 41.75
C THR A 246 17.66 -3.16 41.05
N ARG A 247 17.83 -3.80 39.89
CA ARG A 247 18.97 -3.50 38.99
C ARG A 247 18.81 -2.10 38.39
N GLU A 248 19.93 -1.50 37.97
CA GLU A 248 19.93 -0.25 37.21
C GLU A 248 19.02 -0.38 35.98
N TYR A 249 18.17 0.62 35.74
CA TYR A 249 17.28 0.66 34.58
C TYR A 249 17.17 2.08 34.03
N THR A 250 17.00 2.17 32.71
CA THR A 250 16.77 3.44 32.01
C THR A 250 15.28 3.59 31.73
N ASP A 251 14.60 4.60 32.27
CA ASP A 251 13.26 4.94 31.77
C ASP A 251 13.37 5.88 30.58
N ASP A 252 13.30 5.29 29.39
CA ASP A 252 13.29 6.06 28.16
C ASP A 252 11.84 6.50 27.83
N GLN A 253 11.41 7.59 28.49
CA GLN A 253 10.08 8.19 28.30
C GLN A 253 9.83 8.57 26.84
N PHE A 254 10.87 8.90 26.08
CA PHE A 254 10.76 9.15 24.63
C PHE A 254 10.25 7.92 23.89
N GLN A 255 10.73 6.71 24.19
CA GLN A 255 10.28 5.50 23.50
C GLN A 255 8.82 5.15 23.83
N ALA A 256 8.35 5.43 25.05
CA ALA A 256 6.93 5.29 25.40
C ALA A 256 6.02 6.26 24.62
N ILE A 257 6.51 7.47 24.32
CA ILE A 257 5.83 8.44 23.45
C ILE A 257 5.88 7.98 21.98
N VAL A 258 7.03 7.49 21.51
CA VAL A 258 7.21 6.95 20.15
C VAL A 258 6.25 5.78 19.88
N LYS A 259 6.13 4.82 20.81
CA LYS A 259 5.17 3.68 20.73
C LYS A 259 3.75 4.14 20.39
N LYS A 260 3.32 5.27 20.96
CA LYS A 260 1.94 5.80 20.82
C LYS A 260 1.75 6.74 19.62
N VAL A 261 2.80 7.43 19.17
CA VAL A 261 2.69 8.54 18.20
C VAL A 261 3.31 8.24 16.83
N MET A 262 4.28 7.31 16.74
CA MET A 262 5.06 7.04 15.51
C MET A 262 4.18 6.67 14.31
N GLY A 263 3.24 5.73 14.47
CA GLY A 263 2.39 5.25 13.37
C GLY A 263 1.55 6.37 12.74
N ILE A 264 1.07 7.31 13.56
CA ILE A 264 0.26 8.45 13.12
C ILE A 264 1.12 9.44 12.32
N LEU A 265 2.28 9.82 12.86
CA LEU A 265 3.19 10.77 12.19
C LEU A 265 3.71 10.22 10.86
N TYR A 266 4.04 8.94 10.81
CA TYR A 266 4.47 8.30 9.57
C TYR A 266 3.38 8.32 8.49
N LEU A 267 2.14 7.98 8.86
CA LEU A 267 0.98 8.06 7.97
C LEU A 267 0.74 9.49 7.44
N LEU A 268 0.87 10.50 8.31
CA LEU A 268 0.77 11.91 7.90
C LEU A 268 1.86 12.32 6.91
N GLY A 269 3.10 11.84 7.08
CA GLY A 269 4.20 12.05 6.13
C GLY A 269 3.91 11.46 4.75
N PHE A 270 3.31 10.26 4.70
CA PHE A 270 2.98 9.56 3.45
C PHE A 270 1.69 10.04 2.76
N LEU A 271 0.84 10.79 3.46
CA LEU A 271 -0.43 11.29 2.93
C LEU A 271 -0.24 12.17 1.68
N TYR A 272 0.79 13.02 1.63
CA TYR A 272 1.06 13.85 0.46
C TYR A 272 1.48 13.02 -0.77
N PRO A 273 2.53 12.15 -0.71
CA PRO A 273 2.85 11.21 -1.81
C PRO A 273 1.65 10.40 -2.32
N VAL A 274 0.86 9.82 -1.41
CA VAL A 274 -0.36 9.05 -1.74
C VAL A 274 -1.38 9.93 -2.47
N SER A 275 -1.68 11.13 -1.96
CA SER A 275 -2.60 12.07 -2.60
C SER A 275 -2.19 12.42 -4.03
N ARG A 276 -0.89 12.57 -4.28
CA ARG A 276 -0.32 12.93 -5.58
C ARG A 276 -0.37 11.76 -6.56
N LEU A 277 -0.10 10.54 -6.10
CA LEU A 277 -0.22 9.33 -6.91
C LEU A 277 -1.67 9.10 -7.37
N ILE A 278 -2.64 9.21 -6.45
CA ILE A 278 -4.08 9.14 -6.78
C ILE A 278 -4.45 10.26 -7.77
N SER A 279 -3.98 11.50 -7.54
CA SER A 279 -4.21 12.64 -8.43
C SER A 279 -3.76 12.37 -9.87
N TYR A 280 -2.51 11.94 -10.07
CA TYR A 280 -1.98 11.62 -11.41
C TYR A 280 -2.68 10.42 -12.05
N SER A 281 -2.90 9.34 -11.29
CA SER A 281 -3.52 8.11 -11.79
C SER A 281 -4.94 8.33 -12.29
N VAL A 282 -5.71 9.23 -11.67
CA VAL A 282 -7.05 9.60 -12.14
C VAL A 282 -7.00 10.71 -13.19
N PHE A 283 -6.04 11.63 -13.16
CA PHE A 283 -5.89 12.66 -14.19
C PHE A 283 -5.57 12.06 -15.58
N GLU A 284 -4.69 11.05 -15.69
CA GLU A 284 -4.44 10.37 -16.97
C GLU A 284 -5.69 9.61 -17.49
N LYS A 285 -6.63 9.21 -16.62
CA LYS A 285 -7.94 8.63 -17.00
C LYS A 285 -8.93 9.72 -17.43
N GLU A 286 -8.97 10.83 -16.70
CA GLU A 286 -9.83 11.99 -16.99
C GLU A 286 -9.49 12.61 -18.37
N GLN A 287 -8.21 12.62 -18.73
CA GLN A 287 -7.69 13.03 -20.05
C GLN A 287 -7.70 11.91 -21.12
N LYS A 288 -8.18 10.70 -20.81
CA LYS A 288 -8.27 9.55 -21.73
C LYS A 288 -6.93 9.17 -22.40
N ILE A 289 -5.83 9.41 -21.68
CA ILE A 289 -4.46 9.19 -22.17
C ILE A 289 -4.17 7.69 -22.35
N LYS A 290 -4.68 6.87 -21.43
CA LYS A 290 -4.54 5.40 -21.49
C LYS A 290 -5.18 4.83 -22.76
N GLU A 291 -6.40 5.27 -23.08
CA GLU A 291 -7.10 4.94 -24.32
C GLU A 291 -6.28 5.36 -25.55
N GLY A 292 -5.76 6.59 -25.58
CA GLY A 292 -4.90 7.08 -26.68
C GLY A 292 -3.65 6.25 -26.92
N LEU A 293 -2.92 5.90 -25.85
CA LEU A 293 -1.75 5.03 -25.93
C LEU A 293 -2.11 3.63 -26.46
N TYR A 294 -3.26 3.07 -26.06
CA TYR A 294 -3.76 1.81 -26.59
C TYR A 294 -4.16 1.90 -28.07
N MET A 295 -4.81 2.98 -28.52
CA MET A 295 -5.09 3.20 -29.95
C MET A 295 -3.80 3.19 -30.79
N MET A 296 -2.70 3.67 -30.22
CA MET A 296 -1.39 3.72 -30.87
C MET A 296 -0.57 2.43 -30.79
N GLY A 297 -1.08 1.39 -30.11
CA GLY A 297 -0.45 0.06 -30.05
C GLY A 297 0.37 -0.23 -28.80
N LEU A 298 0.23 0.55 -27.73
CA LEU A 298 0.75 0.16 -26.41
C LEU A 298 0.04 -1.12 -25.93
N LYS A 299 0.80 -2.09 -25.40
CA LYS A 299 0.21 -3.32 -24.84
C LYS A 299 -0.41 -3.10 -23.46
N ASP A 300 -1.44 -3.90 -23.18
CA ASP A 300 -2.02 -4.02 -21.83
C ASP A 300 -0.95 -4.34 -20.78
N GLY A 301 -1.15 -3.80 -19.56
CA GLY A 301 -0.25 -3.99 -18.42
C GLY A 301 0.99 -3.10 -18.41
N ILE A 302 1.61 -2.79 -19.55
CA ILE A 302 2.84 -1.97 -19.62
C ILE A 302 2.64 -0.59 -18.96
N PHE A 303 1.49 0.04 -19.21
CA PHE A 303 1.10 1.33 -18.62
C PHE A 303 1.10 1.33 -17.08
N HIS A 304 0.54 0.29 -16.45
CA HIS A 304 0.49 0.16 -14.99
C HIS A 304 1.88 -0.19 -14.43
N LEU A 305 2.60 -1.08 -15.10
CA LEU A 305 3.92 -1.54 -14.69
C LEU A 305 4.97 -0.40 -14.71
N SER A 306 4.97 0.48 -15.72
CA SER A 306 5.89 1.62 -15.77
C SER A 306 5.62 2.62 -14.65
N TRP A 307 4.35 2.87 -14.31
CA TRP A 307 3.98 3.72 -13.17
C TRP A 307 4.37 3.09 -11.84
N PHE A 308 4.07 1.81 -11.63
CA PHE A 308 4.50 1.07 -10.42
C PHE A 308 6.00 1.17 -10.22
N ILE A 309 6.81 0.89 -11.24
CA ILE A 309 8.28 0.89 -11.12
C ILE A 309 8.85 2.31 -10.92
N THR A 310 8.24 3.35 -11.51
CA THR A 310 8.67 4.74 -11.23
C THR A 310 8.43 5.12 -9.77
N TYR A 311 7.24 4.81 -9.24
CA TYR A 311 6.91 5.11 -7.84
C TYR A 311 7.67 4.19 -6.86
N ALA A 312 7.86 2.92 -7.17
CA ALA A 312 8.66 2.01 -6.35
C ALA A 312 10.12 2.50 -6.20
N LEU A 313 10.74 2.99 -7.29
CA LEU A 313 12.07 3.62 -7.21
C LEU A 313 12.05 4.89 -6.35
N GLN A 314 11.02 5.73 -6.48
CA GLN A 314 10.86 6.93 -5.66
C GLN A 314 10.69 6.60 -4.15
N PHE A 315 9.90 5.57 -3.83
CA PHE A 315 9.69 5.12 -2.44
C PHE A 315 10.88 4.35 -1.88
N ALA A 316 11.71 3.70 -2.72
CA ALA A 316 13.00 3.17 -2.30
C ALA A 316 13.96 4.31 -1.88
N ILE A 317 13.99 5.41 -2.64
CA ILE A 317 14.80 6.59 -2.30
C ILE A 317 14.30 7.23 -1.00
N SER A 318 12.99 7.45 -0.82
CA SER A 318 12.48 8.01 0.43
C SER A 318 12.71 7.07 1.62
N SER A 319 12.54 5.76 1.46
CA SER A 319 12.84 4.77 2.51
C SER A 319 14.32 4.74 2.90
N ALA A 320 15.24 4.92 1.95
CA ALA A 320 16.66 5.03 2.22
C ALA A 320 17.00 6.31 3.02
N VAL A 321 16.43 7.47 2.62
CA VAL A 321 16.61 8.74 3.35
C VAL A 321 16.01 8.64 4.76
N ILE A 322 14.80 8.10 4.91
CA ILE A 322 14.17 7.85 6.21
C ILE A 322 15.06 6.97 7.09
N THR A 323 15.60 5.87 6.54
CA THR A 323 16.49 4.96 7.29
C THR A 323 17.71 5.74 7.78
N ALA A 324 18.40 6.46 6.90
CA ALA A 324 19.57 7.28 7.26
C ALA A 324 19.26 8.32 8.36
N CYS A 325 18.12 9.00 8.30
CA CYS A 325 17.72 9.99 9.32
C CYS A 325 17.34 9.39 10.68
N THR A 326 16.99 8.09 10.75
CA THR A 326 16.40 7.47 11.95
C THR A 326 17.35 6.55 12.72
N MET A 327 18.39 5.98 12.10
CA MET A 327 19.30 5.04 12.79
C MET A 327 19.98 5.65 14.01
N ASP A 328 20.55 6.84 13.88
CA ASP A 328 21.45 7.35 14.92
C ASP A 328 20.71 7.95 16.13
N ASN A 329 19.39 8.21 15.99
CA ASN A 329 18.57 8.86 17.03
C ASN A 329 17.41 8.00 17.56
N ILE A 330 16.72 7.25 16.68
CA ILE A 330 15.46 6.56 17.01
C ILE A 330 15.65 5.04 17.03
N PHE A 331 16.41 4.47 16.09
CA PHE A 331 16.64 3.03 15.92
C PHE A 331 18.13 2.69 16.00
N LYS A 332 18.71 2.90 17.18
CA LYS A 332 20.14 2.73 17.47
C LYS A 332 20.54 1.25 17.56
N TYR A 333 19.65 0.38 18.04
CA TYR A 333 19.92 -1.04 18.29
C TYR A 333 19.38 -1.98 17.20
N SER A 334 18.46 -1.50 16.36
CA SER A 334 17.76 -2.27 15.33
C SER A 334 18.54 -2.38 14.00
N ASP A 335 18.31 -3.48 13.24
CA ASP A 335 19.00 -3.75 11.97
C ASP A 335 18.60 -2.75 10.88
N LYS A 336 19.60 -2.02 10.33
CA LYS A 336 19.40 -1.00 9.27
C LYS A 336 18.68 -1.56 8.03
N THR A 337 18.88 -2.83 7.71
CA THR A 337 18.24 -3.52 6.58
C THR A 337 16.78 -3.88 6.83
N LEU A 338 16.38 -4.16 8.08
CA LEU A 338 14.98 -4.36 8.45
C LEU A 338 14.20 -3.06 8.38
N VAL A 339 14.75 -1.98 8.94
CA VAL A 339 14.08 -0.66 8.95
C VAL A 339 13.88 -0.15 7.51
N PHE A 340 14.88 -0.30 6.64
CA PHE A 340 14.72 -0.02 5.21
C PHE A 340 13.63 -0.89 4.55
N ALA A 341 13.68 -2.21 4.74
CA ALA A 341 12.72 -3.13 4.12
C ALA A 341 11.28 -2.86 4.56
N TYR A 342 11.08 -2.57 5.84
CA TYR A 342 9.79 -2.24 6.44
C TYR A 342 9.15 -0.99 5.80
N PHE A 343 9.89 0.12 5.77
CA PHE A 343 9.43 1.37 5.14
C PHE A 343 9.22 1.22 3.63
N PHE A 344 10.08 0.45 2.95
CA PHE A 344 9.94 0.19 1.52
C PHE A 344 8.71 -0.65 1.18
N ILE A 345 8.46 -1.74 1.93
CA ILE A 345 7.28 -2.61 1.74
C ILE A 345 5.99 -1.83 1.98
N PHE A 346 5.93 -0.97 3.00
CA PHE A 346 4.79 -0.07 3.19
C PHE A 346 4.62 0.94 2.04
N GLY A 347 5.72 1.44 1.48
CA GLY A 347 5.69 2.24 0.26
C GLY A 347 5.03 1.49 -0.90
N LEU A 348 5.36 0.21 -1.10
CA LEU A 348 4.77 -0.63 -2.14
C LEU A 348 3.27 -0.89 -1.93
N SER A 349 2.84 -1.18 -0.71
CA SER A 349 1.42 -1.42 -0.39
C SER A 349 0.60 -0.13 -0.53
N ALA A 350 1.15 1.02 -0.13
CA ALA A 350 0.55 2.34 -0.33
C ALA A 350 0.38 2.68 -1.82
N ILE A 351 1.34 2.31 -2.71
CA ILE A 351 1.18 2.46 -4.16
C ILE A 351 -0.02 1.63 -4.66
N MET A 352 -0.12 0.35 -4.26
CA MET A 352 -1.17 -0.53 -4.76
C MET A 352 -2.55 -0.20 -4.18
N LEU A 353 -2.63 0.26 -2.93
CA LEU A 353 -3.85 0.82 -2.34
C LEU A 353 -4.28 2.08 -3.08
N SER A 354 -3.34 2.97 -3.38
CA SER A 354 -3.60 4.18 -4.19
C SER A 354 -4.11 3.83 -5.59
N PHE A 355 -3.54 2.80 -6.23
CA PHE A 355 -3.99 2.29 -7.53
C PHE A 355 -5.42 1.72 -7.47
N LEU A 356 -5.71 0.88 -6.47
CA LEU A 356 -7.04 0.33 -6.21
C LEU A 356 -8.08 1.44 -6.04
N ILE A 357 -7.82 2.41 -5.15
CA ILE A 357 -8.67 3.59 -4.94
C ILE A 357 -8.89 4.35 -6.26
N SER A 358 -7.84 4.52 -7.08
CA SER A 358 -7.91 5.21 -8.37
C SER A 358 -8.86 4.54 -9.38
N THR A 359 -9.22 3.25 -9.23
CA THR A 359 -10.15 2.57 -10.16
C THR A 359 -11.59 3.09 -10.06
N PHE A 360 -12.03 3.54 -8.88
CA PHE A 360 -13.43 3.93 -8.63
C PHE A 360 -13.80 5.35 -9.10
N PHE A 361 -12.82 6.22 -9.35
CA PHE A 361 -13.06 7.64 -9.63
C PHE A 361 -12.77 8.05 -11.08
N LYS A 362 -13.66 8.90 -11.63
CA LYS A 362 -13.51 9.50 -12.97
C LYS A 362 -12.95 10.93 -13.00
N ARG A 363 -12.87 11.60 -11.84
CA ARG A 363 -12.38 12.99 -11.71
C ARG A 363 -11.29 13.06 -10.64
N ALA A 364 -10.17 13.71 -10.96
CA ALA A 364 -8.99 13.72 -10.10
C ALA A 364 -9.23 14.43 -8.76
N LYS A 365 -9.91 15.58 -8.75
CA LYS A 365 -10.15 16.37 -7.52
C LYS A 365 -10.96 15.59 -6.47
N THR A 366 -11.99 14.87 -6.89
CA THR A 366 -12.80 14.03 -5.98
C THR A 366 -12.05 12.78 -5.54
N ALA A 367 -11.24 12.19 -6.43
CA ALA A 367 -10.42 11.03 -6.10
C ALA A 367 -9.38 11.34 -5.00
N VAL A 368 -8.75 12.52 -5.07
CA VAL A 368 -7.79 12.97 -4.04
C VAL A 368 -8.48 13.08 -2.68
N ALA A 369 -9.57 13.85 -2.57
CA ALA A 369 -10.21 14.11 -1.29
C ALA A 369 -10.75 12.85 -0.61
N VAL A 370 -11.44 11.97 -1.36
CA VAL A 370 -11.97 10.71 -0.82
C VAL A 370 -10.84 9.69 -0.62
N GLY A 371 -9.81 9.70 -1.47
CA GLY A 371 -8.66 8.79 -1.37
C GLY A 371 -7.78 9.05 -0.16
N THR A 372 -7.48 10.31 0.17
CA THR A 372 -6.75 10.66 1.41
C THR A 372 -7.59 10.36 2.65
N LEU A 373 -8.90 10.61 2.59
CA LEU A 373 -9.82 10.26 3.68
C LEU A 373 -9.91 8.74 3.87
N SER A 374 -9.89 7.95 2.79
CA SER A 374 -9.87 6.49 2.84
C SER A 374 -8.54 5.92 3.35
N PHE A 375 -7.42 6.57 3.06
CA PHE A 375 -6.09 6.19 3.56
C PHE A 375 -5.98 6.44 5.07
N LEU A 376 -6.47 7.59 5.55
CA LEU A 376 -6.62 7.87 6.98
C LEU A 376 -7.66 6.96 7.64
N GLY A 377 -8.78 6.70 6.96
CA GLY A 377 -9.84 5.77 7.37
C GLY A 377 -9.32 4.36 7.65
N ALA A 378 -8.42 3.87 6.80
CA ALA A 378 -7.76 2.58 6.94
C ALA A 378 -6.77 2.50 8.12
N PHE A 379 -6.47 3.59 8.82
CA PHE A 379 -5.66 3.56 10.06
C PHE A 379 -6.52 3.27 11.31
N PHE A 380 -7.77 3.75 11.37
CA PHE A 380 -8.58 3.70 12.60
C PHE A 380 -8.70 2.32 13.29
N PRO A 381 -8.78 1.18 12.58
CA PRO A 381 -8.92 -0.12 13.25
C PRO A 381 -7.71 -0.49 14.12
N TYR A 382 -6.55 0.16 13.97
CA TYR A 382 -5.42 0.05 14.90
C TYR A 382 -5.85 0.32 16.36
N TYR A 383 -6.61 1.38 16.62
CA TYR A 383 -7.03 1.75 17.98
C TYR A 383 -7.93 0.69 18.62
N THR A 384 -8.73 -0.03 17.84
CA THR A 384 -9.60 -1.12 18.32
C THR A 384 -8.90 -2.48 18.43
N VAL A 385 -7.62 -2.55 18.08
CA VAL A 385 -6.86 -3.80 17.88
C VAL A 385 -5.54 -3.82 18.66
N ASN A 386 -5.05 -2.64 19.07
CA ASN A 386 -3.88 -2.52 19.93
C ASN A 386 -4.12 -3.14 21.32
N ASP A 387 -5.34 -3.11 21.84
CA ASP A 387 -5.73 -3.67 23.14
C ASP A 387 -5.30 -5.14 23.32
N GLU A 388 -4.89 -5.49 24.54
CA GLU A 388 -4.29 -6.79 24.85
C GLU A 388 -5.32 -7.93 24.88
N GLY A 389 -6.55 -7.64 25.32
CA GLY A 389 -7.67 -8.59 25.31
C GLY A 389 -8.18 -8.97 23.91
N VAL A 390 -7.61 -8.41 22.84
CA VAL A 390 -8.00 -8.69 21.45
C VAL A 390 -7.23 -9.90 20.92
N SER A 391 -7.97 -10.95 20.53
CA SER A 391 -7.38 -12.18 19.98
C SER A 391 -6.44 -11.92 18.78
N VAL A 392 -5.33 -12.66 18.73
CA VAL A 392 -4.31 -12.58 17.65
C VAL A 392 -4.94 -12.69 16.26
N ILE A 393 -5.97 -13.53 16.09
CA ILE A 393 -6.69 -13.69 14.83
C ILE A 393 -7.34 -12.38 14.37
N LEU A 394 -7.95 -11.60 15.29
CA LEU A 394 -8.51 -10.30 14.95
C LEU A 394 -7.40 -9.29 14.62
N LYS A 395 -6.27 -9.32 15.34
CA LYS A 395 -5.11 -8.46 15.03
C LYS A 395 -4.55 -8.73 13.63
N VAL A 396 -4.43 -10.01 13.26
CA VAL A 396 -4.01 -10.45 11.93
C VAL A 396 -5.04 -10.10 10.85
N LEU A 397 -6.35 -10.26 11.09
CA LEU A 397 -7.40 -9.85 10.15
C LEU A 397 -7.43 -8.34 9.92
N ALA A 398 -7.23 -7.53 10.96
CA ALA A 398 -7.16 -6.08 10.84
C ALA A 398 -5.95 -5.62 10.00
N SER A 399 -4.85 -6.38 10.03
CA SER A 399 -3.62 -6.10 9.26
C SER A 399 -3.72 -6.30 7.75
N LEU A 400 -4.90 -6.71 7.24
CA LEU A 400 -5.29 -6.65 5.81
C LEU A 400 -5.54 -5.21 5.31
N LEU A 401 -5.49 -4.23 6.23
CA LEU A 401 -5.41 -2.81 5.94
C LEU A 401 -3.98 -2.36 6.21
N SER A 402 -3.15 -2.24 5.19
CA SER A 402 -1.72 -1.92 5.34
C SER A 402 -1.38 -0.78 6.31
N PRO A 403 -2.16 0.32 6.46
CA PRO A 403 -1.92 1.32 7.51
C PRO A 403 -2.01 0.80 8.96
N THR A 404 -2.83 -0.21 9.27
CA THR A 404 -2.89 -0.85 10.60
C THR A 404 -1.74 -1.84 10.79
N ALA A 405 -1.37 -2.61 9.74
CA ALA A 405 -0.21 -3.49 9.77
C ALA A 405 1.07 -2.72 10.08
N PHE A 406 1.18 -1.52 9.49
CA PHE A 406 2.24 -0.55 9.78
C PHE A 406 2.11 0.09 11.18
N ALA A 407 0.91 0.34 11.68
CA ALA A 407 0.75 0.83 13.04
C ALA A 407 1.26 -0.21 14.07
N LEU A 408 0.79 -1.46 13.96
CA LEU A 408 1.20 -2.59 14.81
C LEU A 408 2.69 -2.94 14.67
N GLY A 409 3.25 -2.89 13.46
CA GLY A 409 4.69 -3.07 13.24
C GLY A 409 5.54 -1.99 13.91
N SER A 410 5.01 -0.76 14.03
CA SER A 410 5.71 0.37 14.67
C SER A 410 5.72 0.26 16.19
N VAL A 411 4.65 -0.31 16.79
CA VAL A 411 4.61 -0.65 18.22
C VAL A 411 5.70 -1.66 18.56
N ASN A 412 5.77 -2.77 17.81
CA ASN A 412 6.80 -3.79 18.00
C ASN A 412 8.24 -3.19 17.88
N PHE A 413 8.49 -2.27 16.95
CA PHE A 413 9.79 -1.57 16.87
C PHE A 413 10.11 -0.79 18.16
N ALA A 414 9.15 -0.03 18.68
CA ALA A 414 9.35 0.77 19.89
C ALA A 414 9.60 -0.11 21.13
N ASP A 415 8.92 -1.25 21.25
CA ASP A 415 9.13 -2.21 22.35
C ASP A 415 10.55 -2.82 22.30
N TYR A 416 10.99 -3.34 21.14
CA TYR A 416 12.32 -3.94 20.97
C TYR A 416 13.47 -2.93 21.16
N GLU A 417 13.23 -1.66 20.82
CA GLU A 417 14.20 -0.58 21.00
C GLU A 417 14.24 -0.08 22.45
N ARG A 418 13.09 0.00 23.16
CA ARG A 418 13.02 0.26 24.61
C ARG A 418 13.68 -0.84 25.44
N ALA A 419 13.71 -2.08 24.93
CA ALA A 419 14.43 -3.20 25.54
C ALA A 419 15.96 -3.22 25.25
N HIS A 420 16.51 -2.25 24.50
CA HIS A 420 17.91 -2.18 24.03
C HIS A 420 18.43 -3.39 23.20
N VAL A 421 17.59 -4.38 22.92
CA VAL A 421 17.93 -5.53 22.05
C VAL A 421 17.95 -5.11 20.57
N GLY A 422 16.98 -4.27 20.19
CA GLY A 422 16.70 -3.88 18.81
C GLY A 422 16.03 -4.99 18.00
N LEU A 423 15.29 -4.61 16.96
CA LEU A 423 14.70 -5.57 16.03
C LEU A 423 15.78 -6.08 15.06
N ARG A 424 16.03 -7.39 15.09
CA ARG A 424 17.01 -8.07 14.22
C ARG A 424 16.38 -9.24 13.47
N TRP A 425 16.99 -9.63 12.35
CA TRP A 425 16.48 -10.75 11.52
C TRP A 425 16.30 -12.07 12.28
N SER A 426 17.09 -12.32 13.34
CA SER A 426 16.95 -13.48 14.23
C SER A 426 15.74 -13.42 15.17
N ASN A 427 15.28 -12.22 15.50
CA ASN A 427 14.30 -11.99 16.57
C ASN A 427 12.88 -11.71 16.03
N ILE A 428 12.76 -11.56 14.71
CA ILE A 428 11.55 -11.15 13.99
C ILE A 428 10.34 -12.11 14.12
N TRP A 429 10.58 -13.31 14.65
CA TRP A 429 9.63 -14.39 14.96
C TRP A 429 9.26 -14.50 16.45
N ARG A 430 9.60 -13.48 17.25
CA ARG A 430 9.18 -13.36 18.65
C ARG A 430 8.13 -12.25 18.77
N GLU A 431 7.09 -12.52 19.54
CA GLU A 431 5.98 -11.61 19.78
C GLU A 431 6.34 -10.56 20.84
N SER A 432 5.71 -9.38 20.75
CA SER A 432 5.83 -8.29 21.73
C SER A 432 4.43 -7.78 22.10
N SER A 433 3.71 -7.21 21.14
CA SER A 433 2.32 -6.72 21.33
C SER A 433 1.21 -7.76 21.00
N GLY A 434 1.55 -9.05 21.07
CA GLY A 434 0.66 -10.16 20.67
C GLY A 434 0.52 -10.37 19.16
N VAL A 435 1.44 -9.81 18.35
CA VAL A 435 1.59 -10.13 16.91
C VAL A 435 3.07 -10.18 16.56
N ASN A 436 3.49 -11.22 15.83
CA ASN A 436 4.84 -11.31 15.28
C ASN A 436 5.11 -10.21 14.24
N PHE A 437 6.27 -9.54 14.32
CA PHE A 437 6.65 -8.55 13.31
C PHE A 437 6.77 -9.16 11.90
N SER A 438 7.21 -10.42 11.80
CA SER A 438 7.21 -11.17 10.53
C SER A 438 5.81 -11.29 9.92
N ALA A 439 4.76 -11.41 10.73
CA ALA A 439 3.38 -11.45 10.24
C ALA A 439 2.94 -10.09 9.69
N CYS A 440 3.30 -8.97 10.34
CA CYS A 440 3.01 -7.63 9.82
C CYS A 440 3.71 -7.37 8.47
N LEU A 441 4.97 -7.79 8.30
CA LEU A 441 5.66 -7.72 7.01
C LEU A 441 4.98 -8.58 5.94
N LEU A 442 4.66 -9.84 6.26
CA LEU A 442 4.03 -10.77 5.32
C LEU A 442 2.64 -10.30 4.90
N MET A 443 1.87 -9.69 5.80
CA MET A 443 0.56 -9.12 5.46
C MET A 443 0.66 -7.86 4.60
N MET A 444 1.64 -6.96 4.83
CA MET A 444 1.86 -5.85 3.89
C MET A 444 2.31 -6.33 2.50
N ILE A 445 3.06 -7.44 2.40
CA ILE A 445 3.38 -8.08 1.12
C ILE A 445 2.11 -8.68 0.49
N LEU A 446 1.28 -9.38 1.26
CA LEU A 446 0.00 -9.92 0.79
C LEU A 446 -0.92 -8.80 0.27
N ASP A 447 -1.00 -7.68 0.98
CA ASP A 447 -1.72 -6.47 0.57
C ASP A 447 -1.22 -5.91 -0.77
N THR A 448 0.09 -5.87 -1.03
CA THR A 448 0.59 -5.42 -2.36
C THR A 448 0.02 -6.28 -3.49
N LEU A 449 -0.04 -7.61 -3.31
CA LEU A 449 -0.52 -8.56 -4.30
C LEU A 449 -2.05 -8.51 -4.41
N LEU A 450 -2.75 -8.41 -3.29
CA LEU A 450 -4.20 -8.38 -3.20
C LEU A 450 -4.77 -7.07 -3.76
N TYR A 451 -4.25 -5.90 -3.36
CA TYR A 451 -4.65 -4.61 -3.93
C TYR A 451 -4.30 -4.52 -5.43
N CYS A 452 -3.17 -5.11 -5.88
CA CYS A 452 -2.84 -5.21 -7.30
C CYS A 452 -3.86 -6.06 -8.07
N ALA A 453 -4.17 -7.27 -7.59
CA ALA A 453 -5.11 -8.19 -8.24
C ALA A 453 -6.54 -7.62 -8.29
N ILE A 454 -7.02 -7.06 -7.18
CA ILE A 454 -8.35 -6.43 -7.09
C ILE A 454 -8.39 -5.15 -7.94
N GLY A 455 -7.32 -4.35 -7.97
CA GLY A 455 -7.20 -3.17 -8.83
C GLY A 455 -7.24 -3.52 -10.31
N LEU A 456 -6.50 -4.55 -10.75
CA LEU A 456 -6.53 -5.04 -12.14
C LEU A 456 -7.86 -5.70 -12.53
N TYR A 457 -8.60 -6.24 -11.57
CA TYR A 457 -9.97 -6.74 -11.76
C TYR A 457 -10.97 -5.60 -11.94
N PHE A 458 -11.03 -4.63 -11.01
CA PHE A 458 -11.92 -3.49 -11.12
C PHE A 458 -11.61 -2.58 -12.32
N ASP A 459 -10.33 -2.44 -12.72
CA ASP A 459 -9.92 -1.74 -13.93
C ASP A 459 -10.46 -2.40 -15.24
N LYS A 460 -11.02 -3.61 -15.17
CA LYS A 460 -11.71 -4.31 -16.29
C LYS A 460 -13.23 -4.42 -16.13
N VAL A 461 -13.75 -4.39 -14.90
CA VAL A 461 -15.19 -4.57 -14.59
C VAL A 461 -15.92 -3.22 -14.46
N LEU A 462 -15.25 -2.15 -14.00
CA LEU A 462 -15.90 -0.86 -13.80
C LEU A 462 -16.22 -0.15 -15.14
N PRO A 463 -17.37 0.56 -15.23
CA PRO A 463 -17.88 1.10 -16.49
C PRO A 463 -17.09 2.33 -17.00
N ARG A 464 -16.10 2.06 -17.86
CA ARG A 464 -15.45 3.07 -18.71
C ARG A 464 -16.38 3.52 -19.84
N GLU A 465 -16.09 4.71 -20.37
CA GLU A 465 -16.74 5.24 -21.58
C GLU A 465 -16.23 4.57 -22.87
N TYR A 466 -15.01 4.04 -22.83
CA TYR A 466 -14.37 3.30 -23.91
C TYR A 466 -13.68 2.04 -23.36
N GLY A 467 -13.66 0.97 -24.15
CA GLY A 467 -13.16 -0.36 -23.77
C GLY A 467 -14.26 -1.43 -23.79
N GLN A 468 -13.84 -2.69 -23.94
CA GLN A 468 -14.72 -3.85 -23.79
C GLN A 468 -15.00 -4.09 -22.30
N GLN A 469 -16.27 -3.95 -21.89
CA GLN A 469 -16.71 -4.26 -20.54
C GLN A 469 -16.73 -5.77 -20.32
N TYR A 470 -16.19 -6.22 -19.18
CA TYR A 470 -16.27 -7.62 -18.76
C TYR A 470 -17.29 -7.73 -17.61
N PRO A 471 -18.29 -8.64 -17.68
CA PRO A 471 -19.21 -8.85 -16.57
C PRO A 471 -18.43 -9.41 -15.37
N TRP A 472 -18.81 -9.03 -14.15
CA TRP A 472 -18.16 -9.47 -12.90
C TRP A 472 -17.69 -10.95 -12.90
N ASN A 473 -18.58 -11.87 -13.29
CA ASN A 473 -18.29 -13.31 -13.36
C ASN A 473 -17.34 -13.75 -14.51
N PHE A 474 -16.63 -12.85 -15.22
CA PHE A 474 -15.77 -13.21 -16.36
C PHE A 474 -14.65 -14.18 -15.97
N ILE A 475 -14.11 -14.08 -14.76
CA ILE A 475 -13.07 -14.98 -14.23
C ILE A 475 -13.58 -16.43 -14.16
N PHE A 476 -14.87 -16.63 -13.86
CA PHE A 476 -15.49 -17.94 -13.77
C PHE A 476 -15.97 -18.49 -15.13
N LYS A 477 -16.02 -17.65 -16.18
CA LYS A 477 -16.33 -18.11 -17.55
C LYS A 477 -15.11 -18.78 -18.18
N LYS A 478 -15.20 -20.09 -18.41
CA LYS A 478 -14.14 -20.91 -19.04
C LYS A 478 -13.71 -20.39 -20.43
N ASP A 479 -14.58 -19.64 -21.11
CA ASP A 479 -14.32 -19.01 -22.40
C ASP A 479 -13.33 -17.84 -22.35
N PHE A 480 -13.10 -17.24 -21.17
CA PHE A 480 -12.07 -16.21 -20.99
C PHE A 480 -10.66 -16.81 -20.94
N TRP A 481 -10.51 -17.93 -20.22
CA TRP A 481 -9.24 -18.64 -20.06
C TRP A 481 -8.86 -19.46 -21.29
N ARG A 482 -9.84 -19.99 -22.03
CA ARG A 482 -9.63 -20.57 -23.35
C ARG A 482 -9.37 -19.46 -24.37
N LYS A 483 -8.08 -19.16 -24.62
CA LYS A 483 -7.67 -18.47 -25.88
C LYS A 483 -8.46 -19.07 -27.03
N LYS A 484 -9.20 -18.21 -27.76
CA LYS A 484 -10.20 -18.60 -28.76
C LYS A 484 -9.54 -19.38 -29.90
N LYS A 485 -9.45 -20.71 -29.75
CA LYS A 485 -8.81 -21.60 -30.72
C LYS A 485 -9.69 -21.64 -31.96
N ILE A 486 -9.26 -20.93 -33.01
CA ILE A 486 -10.05 -20.68 -34.21
C ILE A 486 -10.48 -22.01 -34.83
N VAL A 487 -11.79 -22.15 -35.09
CA VAL A 487 -12.35 -23.26 -35.83
C VAL A 487 -12.16 -22.95 -37.31
N ASN A 488 -11.23 -23.66 -37.96
CA ASN A 488 -10.91 -23.50 -39.39
C ASN A 488 -11.99 -24.10 -40.33
N ASN A 489 -13.28 -23.97 -39.98
CA ASN A 489 -14.41 -24.44 -40.79
C ASN A 489 -15.19 -23.26 -41.39
N CYS A 490 -14.48 -22.36 -42.08
CA CYS A 490 -15.11 -21.39 -43.00
C CYS A 490 -14.27 -21.22 -44.29
N SER A 491 -13.60 -22.30 -44.71
CA SER A 491 -12.70 -22.37 -45.87
C SER A 491 -13.05 -23.52 -46.82
N SER A 492 -14.33 -23.92 -46.88
CA SER A 492 -14.78 -25.01 -47.76
C SER A 492 -16.30 -25.00 -48.05
N SER A 493 -16.82 -23.95 -48.69
CA SER A 493 -17.85 -24.07 -49.77
C SER A 493 -18.38 -22.69 -50.24
N PHE A 494 -17.71 -22.09 -51.23
CA PHE A 494 -18.44 -21.31 -52.25
C PHE A 494 -17.75 -21.45 -53.61
N LYS A 495 -17.90 -22.63 -54.21
CA LYS A 495 -17.34 -22.92 -55.54
C LYS A 495 -18.19 -22.19 -56.58
N VAL A 496 -17.58 -21.19 -57.23
CA VAL A 496 -18.24 -20.38 -58.29
C VAL A 496 -18.84 -21.30 -59.36
N LYS A 497 -20.16 -21.19 -59.57
CA LYS A 497 -20.85 -21.73 -60.74
C LYS A 497 -21.31 -20.57 -61.62
N ILE A 498 -20.68 -20.43 -62.79
CA ILE A 498 -21.18 -19.62 -63.89
C ILE A 498 -22.05 -20.52 -64.76
N ALA A 499 -23.37 -20.35 -64.65
CA ALA A 499 -24.38 -20.77 -65.62
C ALA A 499 -25.69 -20.07 -65.24
N GLY A 500 -26.43 -19.52 -66.20
CA GLY A 500 -27.65 -18.76 -65.93
C GLY A 500 -28.90 -19.44 -66.51
N SER A 501 -30.03 -19.25 -65.84
CA SER A 501 -31.38 -19.43 -66.39
C SER A 501 -32.39 -18.64 -65.56
N SER A 502 -33.46 -18.19 -66.21
CA SER A 502 -34.52 -17.34 -65.66
C SER A 502 -35.38 -18.01 -64.58
N SER A 503 -35.66 -17.27 -63.50
CA SER A 503 -36.88 -17.42 -62.69
C SER A 503 -37.10 -16.18 -61.82
N GLU A 504 -38.26 -15.52 -61.94
CA GLU A 504 -38.71 -14.54 -60.95
C GLU A 504 -39.22 -15.26 -59.68
N PRO A 505 -39.12 -14.62 -58.51
CA PRO A 505 -40.03 -14.85 -57.40
C PRO A 505 -40.89 -13.61 -57.10
N GLU A 506 -42.10 -13.84 -56.58
CA GLU A 506 -43.18 -12.85 -56.52
C GLU A 506 -42.99 -11.74 -55.47
N ARG A 507 -43.71 -10.63 -55.69
CA ARG A 507 -43.82 -9.53 -54.72
C ARG A 507 -44.77 -9.90 -53.58
N ASN A 508 -44.27 -9.97 -52.35
CA ASN A 508 -45.10 -9.86 -51.16
C ASN A 508 -44.96 -8.46 -50.55
N LEU A 509 -46.08 -7.73 -50.45
CA LEU A 509 -46.13 -6.41 -49.81
C LEU A 509 -46.21 -6.55 -48.28
N LEU A 510 -45.27 -5.95 -47.56
CA LEU A 510 -45.48 -5.41 -46.22
C LEU A 510 -44.48 -4.27 -46.00
N GLY A 511 -44.99 -3.11 -45.58
CA GLY A 511 -44.25 -1.84 -45.71
C GLY A 511 -43.26 -1.55 -44.58
N GLN A 512 -41.98 -1.46 -44.92
CA GLN A 512 -41.00 -0.59 -44.23
C GLN A 512 -40.11 0.07 -45.28
N ASP A 513 -39.89 1.39 -45.16
CA ASP A 513 -39.07 2.18 -46.09
C ASP A 513 -37.57 1.95 -45.89
N THR A 514 -37.10 0.74 -46.19
CA THR A 514 -35.67 0.44 -46.35
C THR A 514 -35.14 1.11 -47.61
N THR A 515 -34.90 2.41 -47.50
CA THR A 515 -34.22 3.23 -48.51
C THR A 515 -32.80 2.73 -48.72
N ASN A 516 -32.63 1.80 -49.66
CA ASN A 516 -31.32 1.29 -50.08
C ASN A 516 -30.38 2.48 -50.38
N PRO A 517 -29.19 2.54 -49.76
CA PRO A 517 -28.34 3.72 -49.85
C PRO A 517 -27.92 3.97 -51.30
N ALA A 518 -27.92 5.24 -51.70
CA ALA A 518 -27.46 5.63 -53.04
C ALA A 518 -25.92 5.53 -53.10
N ILE A 519 -25.44 4.35 -53.49
CA ILE A 519 -24.02 4.02 -53.65
C ILE A 519 -23.65 4.09 -55.13
N GLU A 520 -22.59 4.84 -55.45
CA GLU A 520 -22.03 4.95 -56.81
C GLU A 520 -21.37 3.64 -57.28
N ALA A 521 -21.39 3.38 -58.59
CA ALA A 521 -20.76 2.22 -59.19
C ALA A 521 -19.23 2.20 -58.96
N ILE A 522 -18.74 1.09 -58.40
CA ILE A 522 -17.33 0.88 -58.01
C ILE A 522 -16.46 0.61 -59.26
N SER A 523 -15.30 1.30 -59.38
CA SER A 523 -14.37 1.12 -60.51
C SER A 523 -13.64 -0.23 -60.49
N LEU A 524 -13.04 -0.64 -61.61
CA LEU A 524 -12.32 -1.91 -61.73
C LEU A 524 -11.15 -2.00 -60.73
N ASP A 525 -10.33 -0.97 -60.62
CA ASP A 525 -9.19 -0.86 -59.69
C ASP A 525 -9.63 -0.91 -58.22
N MET A 526 -10.80 -0.34 -57.88
CA MET A 526 -11.40 -0.46 -56.55
C MET A 526 -11.80 -1.92 -56.26
N LYS A 527 -12.44 -2.62 -57.21
CA LYS A 527 -12.77 -4.05 -57.04
C LYS A 527 -11.53 -4.93 -56.92
N GLN A 528 -10.44 -4.61 -57.62
CA GLN A 528 -9.16 -5.29 -57.45
C GLN A 528 -8.62 -5.10 -56.01
N GLN A 529 -8.72 -3.90 -55.43
CA GLN A 529 -8.36 -3.68 -54.02
C GLN A 529 -9.26 -4.44 -53.02
N GLU A 530 -10.52 -4.73 -53.37
CA GLU A 530 -11.39 -5.59 -52.55
C GLU A 530 -10.98 -7.07 -52.60
N LEU A 531 -10.52 -7.55 -53.76
CA LEU A 531 -10.02 -8.92 -53.97
C LEU A 531 -8.62 -9.13 -53.36
N ASP A 532 -7.72 -8.16 -53.51
CA ASP A 532 -6.39 -8.13 -52.88
C ASP A 532 -6.46 -7.96 -51.35
N GLY A 533 -7.63 -7.61 -50.81
CA GLY A 533 -7.80 -7.22 -49.41
C GLY A 533 -7.13 -5.88 -49.04
N ARG A 534 -6.61 -5.12 -50.01
CA ARG A 534 -5.94 -3.80 -49.84
C ARG A 534 -6.94 -2.65 -49.64
N CYS A 535 -7.83 -2.83 -48.69
CA CYS A 535 -8.93 -1.92 -48.39
C CYS A 535 -9.36 -2.04 -46.93
N ILE A 536 -10.32 -1.20 -46.53
CA ILE A 536 -11.11 -1.39 -45.31
C ILE A 536 -12.53 -1.74 -45.72
N GLN A 537 -13.05 -2.87 -45.22
CA GLN A 537 -14.40 -3.35 -45.53
C GLN A 537 -15.22 -3.42 -44.25
N ILE A 538 -16.20 -2.52 -44.11
CA ILE A 538 -17.17 -2.51 -43.01
C ILE A 538 -18.38 -3.35 -43.43
N ARG A 539 -18.72 -4.37 -42.64
CA ARG A 539 -19.70 -5.42 -42.98
C ARG A 539 -20.81 -5.50 -41.92
N ASN A 540 -21.95 -4.87 -42.20
CA ASN A 540 -23.13 -4.82 -41.32
C ASN A 540 -22.83 -4.35 -39.89
N LEU A 541 -21.89 -3.42 -39.72
CA LEU A 541 -21.40 -3.02 -38.40
C LEU A 541 -22.52 -2.32 -37.61
N HIS A 542 -22.85 -2.87 -36.44
CA HIS A 542 -24.02 -2.52 -35.65
C HIS A 542 -23.64 -2.26 -34.19
N LYS A 543 -24.13 -1.16 -33.61
CA LYS A 543 -23.87 -0.78 -32.23
C LYS A 543 -25.10 -0.21 -31.53
N VAL A 544 -25.43 -0.86 -30.42
CA VAL A 544 -26.45 -0.43 -29.45
C VAL A 544 -25.76 -0.05 -28.13
N TYR A 545 -26.34 0.93 -27.43
CA TYR A 545 -26.00 1.30 -26.06
C TYR A 545 -27.24 1.16 -25.15
N ASP A 546 -27.25 0.10 -24.37
CA ASP A 546 -28.24 -0.21 -23.34
C ASP A 546 -28.27 0.95 -22.32
N THR A 547 -29.36 1.71 -22.29
CA THR A 547 -29.48 2.91 -21.45
C THR A 547 -30.69 2.76 -20.52
N LYS A 548 -30.64 3.36 -19.32
CA LYS A 548 -31.76 3.37 -18.34
C LYS A 548 -33.08 3.99 -18.85
N LYS A 549 -33.12 4.46 -20.10
CA LYS A 549 -34.29 5.04 -20.79
C LYS A 549 -34.70 4.26 -22.06
N GLY A 550 -34.13 3.07 -22.27
CA GLY A 550 -34.28 2.26 -23.49
C GLY A 550 -32.99 2.20 -24.31
N ASP A 551 -32.96 1.29 -25.28
CA ASP A 551 -31.76 0.95 -26.04
C ASP A 551 -31.49 1.94 -27.18
N CYS A 552 -30.31 2.56 -27.17
CA CYS A 552 -29.94 3.55 -28.18
C CYS A 552 -29.09 2.91 -29.29
N CYS A 553 -29.69 2.67 -30.47
CA CYS A 553 -28.97 2.21 -31.65
C CYS A 553 -28.16 3.37 -32.28
N ALA A 554 -26.86 3.42 -32.01
CA ALA A 554 -25.97 4.48 -32.47
C ALA A 554 -25.37 4.23 -33.87
N VAL A 555 -25.28 2.96 -34.29
CA VAL A 555 -24.89 2.57 -35.66
C VAL A 555 -25.75 1.38 -36.07
N ASN A 556 -26.51 1.50 -37.16
CA ASN A 556 -27.38 0.46 -37.68
C ASN A 556 -26.81 -0.10 -39.00
N SER A 557 -26.32 -1.34 -38.94
CA SER A 557 -26.02 -2.19 -40.11
C SER A 557 -25.15 -1.52 -41.17
N LEU A 558 -24.12 -0.77 -40.75
CA LEU A 558 -23.29 0.01 -41.65
C LEU A 558 -22.48 -0.90 -42.59
N GLN A 559 -22.63 -0.67 -43.91
CA GLN A 559 -21.80 -1.23 -44.96
C GLN A 559 -21.04 -0.11 -45.65
N LEU A 560 -19.71 -0.22 -45.77
CA LEU A 560 -18.87 0.83 -46.36
C LEU A 560 -17.48 0.27 -46.73
N THR A 561 -16.96 0.61 -47.92
CA THR A 561 -15.62 0.21 -48.36
C THR A 561 -14.72 1.41 -48.66
N LEU A 562 -13.49 1.38 -48.14
CA LEU A 562 -12.47 2.43 -48.22
C LEU A 562 -11.22 1.90 -48.94
N TYR A 563 -10.62 2.74 -49.78
CA TYR A 563 -9.64 2.34 -50.79
C TYR A 563 -8.31 3.08 -50.64
N GLU A 564 -7.22 2.47 -51.13
CA GLU A 564 -5.89 3.10 -51.18
C GLU A 564 -5.89 4.32 -52.11
N ASN A 565 -5.12 5.35 -51.71
CA ASN A 565 -4.97 6.65 -52.39
C ASN A 565 -6.22 7.55 -52.35
N GLN A 566 -7.16 7.32 -51.43
CA GLN A 566 -8.40 8.08 -51.32
C GLN A 566 -8.64 8.62 -49.91
N ILE A 567 -9.21 9.83 -49.85
CA ILE A 567 -9.83 10.40 -48.65
C ILE A 567 -11.34 10.16 -48.76
N LEU A 568 -11.90 9.43 -47.78
CA LEU A 568 -13.35 9.30 -47.61
C LEU A 568 -13.80 10.24 -46.48
N ALA A 569 -14.64 11.22 -46.82
CA ALA A 569 -15.29 12.09 -45.83
C ALA A 569 -16.62 11.47 -45.37
N LEU A 570 -16.68 11.01 -44.13
CA LEU A 570 -17.89 10.56 -43.44
C LEU A 570 -18.59 11.79 -42.81
N LEU A 571 -19.50 12.37 -43.57
CA LEU A 571 -20.28 13.55 -43.22
C LEU A 571 -21.56 13.16 -42.47
N GLY A 572 -21.96 13.95 -41.49
CA GLY A 572 -23.23 13.78 -40.80
C GLY A 572 -23.44 14.76 -39.65
N HIS A 573 -24.67 14.86 -39.16
CA HIS A 573 -25.00 15.67 -38.00
C HIS A 573 -24.36 15.16 -36.69
N ASN A 574 -24.49 15.93 -35.62
CA ASN A 574 -24.08 15.46 -34.29
C ASN A 574 -25.09 14.42 -33.79
N GLY A 575 -24.59 13.33 -33.19
CA GLY A 575 -25.40 12.16 -32.87
C GLY A 575 -25.65 11.17 -34.03
N ALA A 576 -25.19 11.45 -35.26
CA ALA A 576 -25.45 10.57 -36.42
C ALA A 576 -24.79 9.17 -36.37
N GLY A 577 -23.84 8.94 -35.45
CA GLY A 577 -23.08 7.70 -35.29
C GLY A 577 -21.58 7.79 -35.62
N LYS A 578 -21.12 8.90 -36.21
CA LYS A 578 -19.75 9.15 -36.71
C LYS A 578 -18.63 8.59 -35.80
N SER A 579 -18.44 9.18 -34.62
CA SER A 579 -17.36 8.81 -33.69
C SER A 579 -17.55 7.43 -33.03
N THR A 580 -18.78 6.89 -33.00
CA THR A 580 -19.01 5.49 -32.57
C THR A 580 -18.49 4.51 -33.64
N THR A 581 -18.69 4.82 -34.93
CA THR A 581 -18.09 4.05 -36.04
C THR A 581 -16.56 4.05 -35.95
N ILE A 582 -15.94 5.21 -35.78
CA ILE A 582 -14.49 5.32 -35.58
C ILE A 582 -14.01 4.53 -34.35
N SER A 583 -14.70 4.67 -33.22
CA SER A 583 -14.34 3.96 -31.99
C SER A 583 -14.40 2.44 -32.13
N MET A 584 -15.26 1.92 -33.01
CA MET A 584 -15.25 0.50 -33.38
C MET A 584 -14.07 0.15 -34.30
N LEU A 585 -13.81 0.94 -35.35
CA LEU A 585 -12.70 0.68 -36.30
C LEU A 585 -11.31 0.71 -35.63
N VAL A 586 -11.12 1.54 -34.60
CA VAL A 586 -9.87 1.62 -33.82
C VAL A 586 -9.81 0.53 -32.71
N GLY A 587 -10.91 -0.18 -32.48
CA GLY A 587 -11.02 -1.17 -31.41
C GLY A 587 -10.99 -0.54 -30.01
N LEU A 588 -11.53 0.67 -29.84
CA LEU A 588 -11.89 1.20 -28.52
C LEU A 588 -13.22 0.61 -28.04
N LEU A 589 -14.16 0.34 -28.94
CA LEU A 589 -15.45 -0.25 -28.62
C LEU A 589 -15.65 -1.54 -29.43
N PRO A 590 -16.04 -2.67 -28.81
CA PRO A 590 -16.48 -3.83 -29.58
C PRO A 590 -17.84 -3.52 -30.25
N PRO A 591 -18.06 -3.95 -31.51
CA PRO A 591 -19.38 -3.92 -32.12
C PRO A 591 -20.37 -4.81 -31.35
N THR A 592 -21.65 -4.49 -31.45
CA THR A 592 -22.73 -5.38 -30.94
C THR A 592 -22.99 -6.50 -31.94
N SER A 593 -22.97 -6.20 -33.24
CA SER A 593 -23.07 -7.17 -34.33
C SER A 593 -22.35 -6.66 -35.58
N GLY A 594 -22.14 -7.55 -36.56
CA GLY A 594 -21.33 -7.23 -37.74
C GLY A 594 -19.84 -7.24 -37.47
N ASP A 595 -19.06 -6.88 -38.49
CA ASP A 595 -17.61 -7.04 -38.51
C ASP A 595 -16.95 -5.96 -39.38
N ALA A 596 -15.63 -5.79 -39.28
CA ALA A 596 -14.87 -4.96 -40.20
C ALA A 596 -13.45 -5.49 -40.40
N LEU A 597 -13.03 -5.53 -41.67
CA LEU A 597 -11.69 -5.96 -42.09
C LEU A 597 -10.84 -4.74 -42.45
N ILE A 598 -9.59 -4.70 -41.98
CA ILE A 598 -8.56 -3.70 -42.35
C ILE A 598 -7.36 -4.47 -42.92
N PHE A 599 -7.03 -4.26 -44.19
CA PHE A 599 -5.94 -4.99 -44.87
C PHE A 599 -6.06 -6.52 -44.73
N GLY A 600 -7.28 -7.03 -44.91
CA GLY A 600 -7.64 -8.45 -44.72
C GLY A 600 -7.73 -8.94 -43.27
N LYS A 601 -7.29 -8.16 -42.28
CA LYS A 601 -7.27 -8.53 -40.85
C LYS A 601 -8.54 -8.09 -40.15
N ASN A 602 -9.01 -8.88 -39.18
CA ASN A 602 -10.32 -8.68 -38.54
C ASN A 602 -10.18 -7.88 -37.23
N ILE A 603 -11.00 -6.84 -37.06
CA ILE A 603 -10.94 -5.91 -35.90
C ILE A 603 -11.21 -6.59 -34.55
N VAL A 604 -11.93 -7.72 -34.53
CA VAL A 604 -12.28 -8.47 -33.31
C VAL A 604 -11.18 -9.48 -32.92
N SER A 605 -10.28 -9.86 -33.83
CA SER A 605 -9.23 -10.87 -33.58
C SER A 605 -7.81 -10.32 -33.66
N ASP A 606 -7.52 -9.43 -34.61
CA ASP A 606 -6.15 -9.06 -35.00
C ASP A 606 -5.82 -7.58 -34.65
N ILE A 607 -6.52 -6.99 -33.68
CA ILE A 607 -6.46 -5.56 -33.40
C ILE A 607 -5.05 -5.03 -33.05
N ASP A 608 -4.22 -5.84 -32.40
CA ASP A 608 -2.82 -5.53 -32.09
C ASP A 608 -1.93 -5.43 -33.34
N GLU A 609 -2.33 -6.06 -34.45
CA GLU A 609 -1.65 -5.95 -35.74
C GLU A 609 -2.14 -4.72 -36.51
N ILE A 610 -3.44 -4.46 -36.47
CA ILE A 610 -4.10 -3.31 -37.09
C ILE A 610 -3.56 -2.00 -36.50
N ARG A 611 -3.44 -1.90 -35.16
CA ARG A 611 -2.93 -0.70 -34.44
C ARG A 611 -1.48 -0.30 -34.78
N LYS A 612 -0.68 -1.21 -35.36
CA LYS A 612 0.66 -0.87 -35.89
C LYS A 612 0.58 -0.07 -37.20
N VAL A 613 -0.42 -0.38 -38.03
CA VAL A 613 -0.62 0.17 -39.39
C VAL A 613 -1.60 1.35 -39.40
N LEU A 614 -2.40 1.48 -38.35
CA LEU A 614 -3.44 2.49 -38.15
C LEU A 614 -2.93 3.70 -37.35
N GLY A 615 -3.05 4.89 -37.92
CA GLY A 615 -2.88 6.19 -37.26
C GLY A 615 -4.24 6.81 -36.91
N VAL A 616 -4.32 7.50 -35.77
CA VAL A 616 -5.59 8.08 -35.28
C VAL A 616 -5.38 9.49 -34.73
N CYS A 617 -6.05 10.48 -35.32
CA CYS A 617 -6.19 11.82 -34.73
C CYS A 617 -7.59 11.93 -34.10
N PRO A 618 -7.72 11.83 -32.77
CA PRO A 618 -9.02 11.93 -32.09
C PRO A 618 -9.56 13.37 -32.06
N GLN A 619 -10.84 13.52 -31.74
CA GLN A 619 -11.52 14.82 -31.61
C GLN A 619 -10.96 15.68 -30.46
N HIS A 620 -10.46 15.05 -29.40
CA HIS A 620 -9.83 15.70 -28.25
C HIS A 620 -8.34 15.37 -28.24
N ASP A 621 -7.47 16.38 -28.16
CA ASP A 621 -6.01 16.21 -28.26
C ASP A 621 -5.42 15.45 -27.06
N ILE A 622 -4.97 14.21 -27.30
CA ILE A 622 -4.39 13.35 -26.26
C ILE A 622 -2.90 13.65 -26.10
N LEU A 623 -2.60 14.73 -25.35
CA LEU A 623 -1.25 15.27 -25.17
C LEU A 623 -0.89 15.44 -23.69
N PHE A 624 0.39 15.26 -23.37
CA PHE A 624 0.98 15.50 -22.05
C PHE A 624 1.40 16.98 -21.93
N PRO A 625 0.75 17.82 -21.11
CA PRO A 625 1.04 19.25 -21.11
C PRO A 625 2.48 19.60 -20.68
N GLU A 626 3.16 18.72 -19.93
CA GLU A 626 4.54 18.91 -19.44
C GLU A 626 5.63 18.55 -20.47
N LEU A 627 5.34 17.72 -21.48
CA LEU A 627 6.33 17.28 -22.47
C LEU A 627 6.42 18.25 -23.66
N THR A 628 7.52 18.19 -24.41
CA THR A 628 7.77 18.96 -25.64
C THR A 628 7.16 18.32 -26.88
N VAL A 629 7.07 19.08 -27.98
CA VAL A 629 6.72 18.56 -29.31
C VAL A 629 7.62 17.38 -29.70
N ARG A 630 8.95 17.51 -29.56
CA ARG A 630 9.93 16.45 -29.83
C ARG A 630 9.65 15.18 -29.02
N GLU A 631 9.48 15.31 -27.71
CA GLU A 631 9.24 14.16 -26.81
C GLU A 631 7.92 13.43 -27.11
N HIS A 632 6.88 14.13 -27.61
CA HIS A 632 5.66 13.47 -28.09
C HIS A 632 5.91 12.68 -29.36
N LEU A 633 6.51 13.29 -30.38
CA LEU A 633 6.79 12.63 -31.66
C LEU A 633 7.72 11.42 -31.44
N GLU A 634 8.72 11.54 -30.55
CA GLU A 634 9.59 10.44 -30.13
C GLU A 634 8.82 9.30 -29.44
N LEU A 635 7.98 9.63 -28.44
CA LEU A 635 7.15 8.65 -27.73
C LEU A 635 6.28 7.84 -28.70
N PHE A 636 5.54 8.52 -29.58
CA PHE A 636 4.63 7.85 -30.50
C PHE A 636 5.35 7.13 -31.65
N ALA A 637 6.52 7.62 -32.10
CA ALA A 637 7.36 6.91 -33.07
C ALA A 637 7.89 5.59 -32.52
N ILE A 638 8.33 5.58 -31.25
CA ILE A 638 8.77 4.35 -30.57
C ILE A 638 7.60 3.39 -30.32
N LEU A 639 6.40 3.90 -29.98
CA LEU A 639 5.20 3.07 -29.85
C LEU A 639 4.80 2.39 -31.17
N LYS A 640 4.90 3.11 -32.30
CA LYS A 640 4.67 2.59 -33.67
C LYS A 640 5.79 1.68 -34.18
N GLY A 641 6.99 1.78 -33.60
CA GLY A 641 8.11 0.88 -33.87
C GLY A 641 9.18 1.42 -34.83
N VAL A 642 9.20 2.72 -35.13
CA VAL A 642 10.27 3.40 -35.91
C VAL A 642 11.63 3.12 -35.25
N GLU A 643 12.64 2.69 -35.99
CA GLU A 643 13.96 2.27 -35.46
C GLU A 643 14.72 3.44 -34.79
N GLU A 644 15.62 3.15 -33.84
CA GLU A 644 16.32 4.22 -33.07
C GLU A 644 17.23 5.06 -33.97
N ASP A 645 17.85 4.46 -34.99
CA ASP A 645 18.79 5.12 -35.92
C ASP A 645 18.10 6.09 -36.90
N THR A 646 16.81 5.87 -37.21
CA THR A 646 16.01 6.74 -38.10
C THR A 646 15.08 7.69 -37.35
N LEU A 647 14.97 7.53 -36.02
CA LEU A 647 14.02 8.20 -35.15
C LEU A 647 14.08 9.74 -35.25
N GLU A 648 15.26 10.33 -35.12
CA GLU A 648 15.44 11.78 -35.16
C GLU A 648 15.08 12.38 -36.51
N ASN A 649 15.50 11.74 -37.61
CA ASN A 649 15.15 12.16 -38.96
C ASN A 649 13.63 12.11 -39.20
N VAL A 650 12.95 11.09 -38.68
CA VAL A 650 11.47 11.00 -38.74
C VAL A 650 10.81 12.09 -37.90
N ILE A 651 11.34 12.41 -36.72
CA ILE A 651 10.79 13.46 -35.84
C ILE A 651 10.93 14.85 -36.46
N ILE A 652 12.11 15.19 -36.99
CA ILE A 652 12.38 16.48 -37.64
C ILE A 652 11.49 16.64 -38.88
N ASN A 653 11.53 15.68 -39.81
CA ASN A 653 10.71 15.71 -41.01
C ASN A 653 9.21 15.81 -40.70
N MET A 654 8.73 15.14 -39.64
CA MET A 654 7.33 15.23 -39.23
C MET A 654 6.98 16.61 -38.62
N ALA A 655 7.87 17.18 -37.81
CA ALA A 655 7.69 18.51 -37.24
C ALA A 655 7.64 19.60 -38.32
N ASP A 656 8.45 19.45 -39.36
CA ASP A 656 8.43 20.32 -40.55
C ASP A 656 7.12 20.14 -41.34
N GLU A 657 6.70 18.91 -41.63
CA GLU A 657 5.46 18.64 -42.37
C GLU A 657 4.19 19.16 -41.69
N VAL A 658 4.10 19.15 -40.35
CA VAL A 658 2.97 19.75 -39.62
C VAL A 658 3.09 21.26 -39.37
N GLY A 659 4.22 21.88 -39.75
CA GLY A 659 4.49 23.29 -39.50
C GLY A 659 4.65 23.61 -38.00
N LEU A 660 5.43 22.81 -37.29
CA LEU A 660 5.81 23.01 -35.88
C LEU A 660 7.34 23.05 -35.64
N ALA A 661 8.16 23.07 -36.71
CA ALA A 661 9.63 23.15 -36.68
C ALA A 661 10.16 24.15 -35.63
N ASP A 662 9.75 25.42 -35.72
CA ASP A 662 10.15 26.53 -34.83
C ASP A 662 9.79 26.31 -33.34
N LYS A 663 8.94 25.31 -33.06
CA LYS A 663 8.41 24.98 -31.72
C LYS A 663 8.71 23.54 -31.31
N ILE A 664 9.60 22.84 -32.01
CA ILE A 664 9.92 21.42 -31.74
C ILE A 664 10.42 21.16 -30.30
N ASN A 665 11.12 22.13 -29.71
CA ASN A 665 11.61 22.06 -28.33
C ASN A 665 10.66 22.70 -27.30
N ASN A 666 9.52 23.26 -27.71
CA ASN A 666 8.58 23.92 -26.81
C ASN A 666 7.65 22.92 -26.11
N VAL A 667 7.35 23.21 -24.84
CA VAL A 667 6.45 22.44 -23.98
C VAL A 667 4.99 22.60 -24.44
N VAL A 668 4.24 21.51 -24.56
CA VAL A 668 2.89 21.51 -25.13
C VAL A 668 1.92 22.45 -24.41
N ARG A 669 2.10 22.69 -23.11
CA ARG A 669 1.33 23.70 -22.36
C ARG A 669 1.36 25.11 -23.00
N SER A 670 2.44 25.52 -23.67
CA SER A 670 2.57 26.84 -24.32
C SER A 670 2.02 26.90 -25.76
N LEU A 671 1.56 25.79 -26.32
CA LEU A 671 0.98 25.75 -27.67
C LEU A 671 -0.49 26.23 -27.69
N SER A 672 -0.87 26.94 -28.76
CA SER A 672 -2.27 27.27 -29.05
C SER A 672 -3.08 26.03 -29.41
N GLY A 673 -4.42 26.12 -29.41
CA GLY A 673 -5.30 25.00 -29.78
C GLY A 673 -4.99 24.44 -31.17
N GLY A 674 -4.86 25.29 -32.19
CA GLY A 674 -4.47 24.86 -33.54
C GLY A 674 -3.08 24.21 -33.61
N MET A 675 -2.12 24.64 -32.78
CA MET A 675 -0.80 24.01 -32.70
C MET A 675 -0.83 22.65 -31.99
N LYS A 676 -1.68 22.47 -30.96
CA LYS A 676 -1.93 21.17 -30.32
C LYS A 676 -2.58 20.19 -31.29
N ARG A 677 -3.58 20.63 -32.04
CA ARG A 677 -4.23 19.81 -33.06
C ARG A 677 -3.30 19.45 -34.23
N LYS A 678 -2.39 20.34 -34.64
CA LYS A 678 -1.29 20.02 -35.58
C LYS A 678 -0.35 18.94 -35.04
N LEU A 679 0.00 18.98 -33.74
CA LEU A 679 0.79 17.92 -33.10
C LEU A 679 0.01 16.59 -33.03
N SER A 680 -1.27 16.63 -32.70
CA SER A 680 -2.20 15.49 -32.68
C SER A 680 -2.30 14.81 -34.06
N LEU A 681 -2.38 15.61 -35.13
CA LEU A 681 -2.28 15.10 -36.50
C LEU A 681 -0.89 14.49 -36.77
N GLY A 682 0.20 15.16 -36.40
CA GLY A 682 1.56 14.61 -36.55
C GLY A 682 1.72 13.23 -35.90
N ILE A 683 1.23 13.07 -34.67
CA ILE A 683 1.21 11.81 -33.92
C ILE A 683 0.47 10.69 -34.67
N ALA A 684 -0.57 11.00 -35.44
CA ALA A 684 -1.28 10.02 -36.28
C ALA A 684 -0.49 9.62 -37.54
N LEU A 685 0.37 10.50 -38.05
CA LEU A 685 1.15 10.32 -39.30
C LEU A 685 2.51 9.65 -39.06
N VAL A 686 3.08 9.84 -37.87
CA VAL A 686 4.30 9.16 -37.39
C VAL A 686 4.21 7.64 -37.55
N GLY A 687 5.33 7.01 -37.91
CA GLY A 687 5.40 5.56 -38.16
C GLY A 687 4.93 5.12 -39.54
N ASN A 688 4.60 6.05 -40.44
CA ASN A 688 4.13 5.77 -41.81
C ASN A 688 2.86 4.89 -41.86
N SER A 689 1.90 5.19 -40.98
CA SER A 689 0.58 4.56 -40.93
C SER A 689 -0.09 4.50 -42.31
N LYS A 690 -0.44 3.29 -42.79
CA LYS A 690 -1.16 3.11 -44.07
C LYS A 690 -2.63 3.46 -43.98
N VAL A 691 -3.25 3.25 -42.81
CA VAL A 691 -4.60 3.75 -42.51
C VAL A 691 -4.45 4.96 -41.61
N ILE A 692 -5.17 6.04 -41.90
CA ILE A 692 -5.28 7.20 -41.02
C ILE A 692 -6.75 7.49 -40.80
N ILE A 693 -7.16 7.62 -39.54
CA ILE A 693 -8.51 8.04 -39.14
C ILE A 693 -8.41 9.41 -38.44
N LEU A 694 -9.18 10.39 -38.91
CA LEU A 694 -9.17 11.77 -38.43
C LEU A 694 -10.58 12.17 -37.96
N ASP A 695 -10.76 12.42 -36.65
CA ASP A 695 -12.04 12.85 -36.07
C ASP A 695 -12.07 14.37 -35.88
N GLU A 696 -12.79 15.04 -36.79
CA GLU A 696 -12.95 16.50 -36.89
C GLU A 696 -11.62 17.28 -36.79
N PRO A 697 -10.60 16.97 -37.63
CA PRO A 697 -9.21 17.38 -37.43
C PRO A 697 -8.96 18.89 -37.52
N THR A 698 -9.81 19.67 -38.19
CA THR A 698 -9.69 21.14 -38.20
C THR A 698 -10.69 21.87 -37.29
N SER A 699 -11.50 21.14 -36.51
CA SER A 699 -12.40 21.74 -35.52
C SER A 699 -11.59 22.45 -34.42
N GLY A 700 -11.85 23.76 -34.26
CA GLY A 700 -11.14 24.66 -33.33
C GLY A 700 -9.88 25.35 -33.89
N MET A 701 -9.58 25.22 -35.19
CA MET A 701 -8.50 25.97 -35.84
C MET A 701 -8.94 27.35 -36.35
N ASP A 702 -7.98 28.25 -36.53
CA ASP A 702 -8.16 29.44 -37.35
C ASP A 702 -8.22 29.08 -38.86
N PRO A 703 -8.86 29.90 -39.72
CA PRO A 703 -9.04 29.57 -41.14
C PRO A 703 -7.74 29.40 -41.95
N TYR A 704 -6.62 29.96 -41.50
CA TYR A 704 -5.33 29.84 -42.18
C TYR A 704 -4.64 28.53 -41.81
N SER A 705 -4.55 28.19 -40.51
CA SER A 705 -4.09 26.88 -40.03
C SER A 705 -4.94 25.74 -40.58
N MET A 706 -6.26 25.93 -40.70
CA MET A 706 -7.18 24.96 -41.32
C MET A 706 -6.76 24.64 -42.76
N ARG A 707 -6.57 25.66 -43.60
CA ARG A 707 -6.16 25.49 -45.01
C ARG A 707 -4.80 24.82 -45.16
N LEU A 708 -3.81 25.18 -44.33
CA LEU A 708 -2.50 24.50 -44.30
C LEU A 708 -2.65 23.02 -43.91
N THR A 709 -3.48 22.72 -42.92
CA THR A 709 -3.77 21.35 -42.49
C THR A 709 -4.45 20.54 -43.58
N TRP A 710 -5.38 21.14 -44.34
CA TRP A 710 -6.00 20.52 -45.50
C TRP A 710 -5.00 20.22 -46.63
N GLN A 711 -4.08 21.15 -46.92
CA GLN A 711 -3.00 20.94 -47.89
C GLN A 711 -2.07 19.78 -47.48
N LEU A 712 -1.74 19.67 -46.18
CA LEU A 712 -1.00 18.53 -45.65
C LEU A 712 -1.77 17.21 -45.86
N ILE A 713 -3.05 17.15 -45.47
CA ILE A 713 -3.90 15.96 -45.64
C ILE A 713 -3.98 15.52 -47.12
N LYS A 714 -4.04 16.47 -48.06
CA LYS A 714 -3.97 16.17 -49.51
C LYS A 714 -2.60 15.61 -49.93
N LYS A 715 -1.50 16.17 -49.42
CA LYS A 715 -0.11 15.74 -49.73
C LYS A 715 0.12 14.28 -49.34
N ILE A 716 -0.27 13.89 -48.12
CA ILE A 716 -0.03 12.57 -47.54
C ILE A 716 -0.92 11.43 -48.09
N LYS A 717 -1.87 11.73 -48.97
CA LYS A 717 -2.86 10.76 -49.46
C LYS A 717 -2.24 9.58 -50.24
N LYS A 718 -1.11 9.79 -50.91
CA LYS A 718 -0.46 8.77 -51.74
C LYS A 718 -0.01 7.57 -50.89
N GLY A 719 -0.40 6.36 -51.29
CA GLY A 719 -0.08 5.11 -50.60
C GLY A 719 -0.84 4.87 -49.29
N ARG A 720 -1.88 5.66 -48.98
CA ARG A 720 -2.63 5.58 -47.71
C ARG A 720 -4.14 5.53 -47.93
N ILE A 721 -4.88 5.03 -46.93
CA ILE A 721 -6.33 5.08 -46.82
C ILE A 721 -6.66 6.11 -45.74
N ILE A 722 -7.40 7.16 -46.06
CA ILE A 722 -7.76 8.22 -45.10
C ILE A 722 -9.27 8.25 -44.88
N LEU A 723 -9.70 8.04 -43.63
CA LEU A 723 -11.07 8.27 -43.18
C LEU A 723 -11.12 9.58 -42.38
N LEU A 724 -11.97 10.50 -42.83
CA LEU A 724 -12.19 11.79 -42.22
C LEU A 724 -13.64 11.88 -41.73
N THR A 725 -13.89 12.15 -40.46
CA THR A 725 -15.24 12.55 -39.99
C THR A 725 -15.33 14.05 -39.80
N THR A 726 -16.42 14.63 -40.28
CA THR A 726 -16.72 16.06 -40.12
C THR A 726 -18.23 16.32 -40.08
N HIS A 727 -18.60 17.53 -39.67
CA HIS A 727 -19.95 18.12 -39.81
C HIS A 727 -19.97 19.30 -40.82
N SER A 728 -18.79 19.77 -41.25
CA SER A 728 -18.62 20.83 -42.26
C SER A 728 -18.82 20.25 -43.66
N MET A 729 -19.55 20.97 -44.52
CA MET A 729 -19.63 20.62 -45.93
C MET A 729 -18.32 20.99 -46.64
N ASP A 730 -17.82 22.20 -46.39
CA ASP A 730 -16.63 22.78 -47.01
C ASP A 730 -15.38 21.90 -46.80
N GLU A 731 -15.21 21.31 -45.61
CA GLU A 731 -14.12 20.37 -45.31
C GLU A 731 -14.28 19.06 -46.10
N ALA A 732 -15.50 18.56 -46.23
CA ALA A 732 -15.79 17.32 -46.96
C ALA A 732 -15.68 17.50 -48.48
N ASP A 733 -16.11 18.63 -49.02
CA ASP A 733 -16.02 18.99 -50.44
C ASP A 733 -14.58 19.31 -50.88
N GLU A 734 -13.79 19.96 -50.02
CA GLU A 734 -12.39 20.28 -50.31
C GLU A 734 -11.48 19.05 -50.14
N LEU A 735 -11.67 18.20 -49.12
CA LEU A 735 -10.79 17.04 -48.85
C LEU A 735 -11.25 15.71 -49.46
N GLY A 736 -12.55 15.47 -49.62
CA GLY A 736 -13.09 14.15 -49.94
C GLY A 736 -13.03 13.78 -51.43
N ASP A 737 -12.29 12.72 -51.77
CA ASP A 737 -12.44 12.06 -53.09
C ASP A 737 -13.83 11.40 -53.21
N ARG A 738 -14.34 10.93 -52.06
CA ARG A 738 -15.69 10.39 -51.87
C ARG A 738 -16.28 10.99 -50.60
N ILE A 739 -17.59 11.23 -50.61
CA ILE A 739 -18.37 11.56 -49.40
C ILE A 739 -19.31 10.40 -49.11
N ALA A 740 -19.41 10.03 -47.82
CA ALA A 740 -20.41 9.14 -47.26
C ALA A 740 -21.28 9.95 -46.29
N ILE A 741 -22.60 10.01 -46.52
CA ILE A 741 -23.52 10.76 -45.64
C ILE A 741 -24.22 9.80 -44.68
N MET A 742 -24.05 10.04 -43.38
CA MET A 742 -24.60 9.25 -42.28
C MET A 742 -25.69 10.02 -41.53
N ALA A 743 -26.84 9.38 -41.30
CA ALA A 743 -27.96 9.92 -40.53
C ALA A 743 -28.68 8.80 -39.76
N ASN A 744 -29.07 9.08 -38.52
CA ASN A 744 -29.73 8.14 -37.59
C ASN A 744 -29.06 6.75 -37.55
N GLY A 745 -27.73 6.72 -37.38
CA GLY A 745 -26.93 5.50 -37.31
C GLY A 745 -26.71 4.78 -38.66
N SER A 746 -27.34 5.23 -39.75
CA SER A 746 -27.35 4.54 -41.05
C SER A 746 -26.64 5.36 -42.15
N LEU A 747 -26.04 4.68 -43.12
CA LEU A 747 -25.55 5.30 -44.36
C LEU A 747 -26.74 5.64 -45.26
N LYS A 748 -26.78 6.85 -45.83
CA LYS A 748 -27.83 7.28 -46.79
C LYS A 748 -27.35 7.35 -48.23
N CYS A 749 -26.10 7.77 -48.45
CA CYS A 749 -25.47 7.74 -49.77
C CYS A 749 -23.95 7.70 -49.66
N CYS A 750 -23.28 7.19 -50.70
CA CYS A 750 -21.82 7.24 -50.83
C CYS A 750 -21.40 7.35 -52.30
N GLY A 751 -20.59 8.36 -52.63
CA GLY A 751 -20.10 8.59 -53.99
C GLY A 751 -19.04 9.69 -54.07
N ARG A 752 -18.44 9.85 -55.24
CA ARG A 752 -17.51 10.93 -55.60
C ARG A 752 -18.26 12.25 -55.78
N LEU A 753 -17.56 13.37 -55.60
CA LEU A 753 -18.13 14.71 -55.74
C LEU A 753 -18.31 15.15 -57.21
N ALA A 754 -19.10 14.40 -57.99
CA ALA A 754 -19.51 14.84 -59.31
C ALA A 754 -20.52 16.00 -59.17
N ARG A 755 -20.23 17.13 -59.82
CA ARG A 755 -20.96 18.42 -59.68
C ARG A 755 -22.48 18.35 -59.94
N LYS A 756 -22.99 17.29 -60.57
CA LYS A 756 -24.42 17.00 -60.79
C LYS A 756 -25.15 16.34 -59.61
N HIS A 757 -24.45 15.81 -58.60
CA HIS A 757 -25.08 15.11 -57.46
C HIS A 757 -25.32 15.98 -56.21
N SER A 758 -24.70 17.16 -56.13
CA SER A 758 -24.83 18.10 -55.01
C SER A 758 -26.30 18.36 -54.62
N SER A 759 -27.18 18.62 -55.60
CA SER A 759 -28.61 18.90 -55.36
C SER A 759 -29.38 17.74 -54.72
N ARG A 760 -28.92 16.49 -54.86
CA ARG A 760 -29.50 15.32 -54.17
C ARG A 760 -28.92 15.12 -52.77
N MET A 761 -27.62 15.39 -52.57
CA MET A 761 -26.98 15.32 -51.25
C MET A 761 -27.48 16.42 -50.30
N LEU A 762 -27.63 17.66 -50.79
CA LEU A 762 -28.19 18.78 -50.04
C LEU A 762 -29.60 18.45 -49.52
N LYS A 763 -30.44 17.84 -50.38
CA LYS A 763 -31.83 17.45 -50.06
C LYS A 763 -31.96 16.20 -49.17
N ILE A 764 -30.84 15.64 -48.70
CA ILE A 764 -30.77 14.57 -47.67
C ILE A 764 -30.28 15.15 -46.32
N ARG A 765 -29.75 16.38 -46.31
CA ARG A 765 -29.31 17.10 -45.11
C ARG A 765 -30.39 18.03 -44.54
N SER A 766 -31.31 18.50 -45.39
CA SER A 766 -32.53 19.24 -45.04
C SER A 766 -33.65 18.31 -44.59
#